data_AF-A0A1G2WCR0-F1
#
_entry.id   AF-A0A1G2WCR0-F1
#
_cell.length_a   1.000
_cell.length_b   1.000
_cell.length_c   1.000
_cell.angle_alpha   90.00
_cell.angle_beta   90.00
_cell.angle_gamma   90.00
#
_symmetry.space_group_name_H-M   'P 1'
#
loop_
_entity.id
_entity.type
_entity.pdbx_description
1 polymer ?
#
loop_
_entity_poly.entity_id
_entity_poly.type
_entity_poly.pdbx_seq_one_letter_code
_entity_poly.pdbx_strand_id
1 'polypeptide(L)'
;MLKQIAAFPGVLEMLPGGGEQDFFGKEIWQQLRAVDADGWVMPDAAALAGAKACRQVLDASPIDPQRMLYVAGQAPATPVGLVLDGAGKGGKIRILASARGDGRVPWATGIPAGVPVWYLPAEHGSLADHAPSFPALLELLQSGYSSRLPQTPPVALRGIEEHFELPDEELTMFPDDKELASAALGAFRHKAESTEKHRVRVSVSHGNLRYARHPVAVGHYQGDTIISAEDYLDRVLDGRLRVRHRLGLYPGQADTAEVFLNPQGKPGGAIVVGLGKAGELTPGKLSSSFARAVLMYSAAVAECELYPVEGTGQGRRSATLTTLLIGTGAGGLSVPDSVSAILRGVAQANRVLVESRYGDRVLIDEVEFLELYEDLAIQIARSIAAIGAEGDLADQFAFEDRIVDVPGGRQRVTFAEAPGWWRRLQILADDDGALRFSALTDRARAEVSLQPTQRALVDRFVEQSITRTATDRQLSTTLFELLLPNRLKEQTPDRQHLVLVLNEDAARYPWELLQDRERPLAVEAGIVRQLETEVFREKINLTARKTALVVGDPPSDQIELPGAQKEARMVAETLAGHEYKVTSRIGREADADAVIKALFADGYRVLHLAGHGVYDQVVAAHRQFCDDCGTVHQCPGHRVTGMVLGTGLFLTPTEIGQMRQVPELVFINCCHLGRIEGFETRHKLAANLATQLIRMGVRAVVAAGWAVDDEAASVFAREFYQQMLSGAMFGQAVLTARRRIYEEYPEVNTWGAYQCYGDPDFALVSREGTVEPTSQCKTFYAATEVVSELRNIASDAYSVSTDEVEGLLKQVRLIEERLPAPWLEMASVRSALGRAYGQLDDFEPAIRHYRAVLAADPADFPVKSIEQLANLQIRWGTALLRSEAKPVGDQPKPADLIDEGRRQLELLLQLGVTVERLSLMGSACKRAAMVSTEDERNSALAAMIDYYRQAHELARKQTGSVDPYPLLNWLVGLQLADLRNKSRKAKAALGAWLGEVEKVADERDDREPDFWNGVVRTECLLVRHLAAGDLADHRQEIIDGYLGVFRRGATPKELRSVVEHLEFLIALLDGEAQQPLRSVLSEVRDQIVSPLK
;
A
#
# COMPACT_ATOMS: atom_id res chain seq x y z
N MET A 1 -11.67 16.84 30.98
CA MET A 1 -12.89 17.54 30.51
C MET A 1 -13.93 17.75 31.62
N LEU A 2 -14.56 16.71 32.18
CA LEU A 2 -15.62 16.88 33.21
C LEU A 2 -15.20 17.72 34.43
N LYS A 3 -13.96 17.62 34.91
CA LYS A 3 -13.43 18.50 35.98
C LYS A 3 -13.35 19.98 35.58
N GLN A 4 -13.11 20.28 34.31
CA GLN A 4 -13.10 21.66 33.81
C GLN A 4 -14.52 22.17 33.64
N ILE A 5 -15.43 21.36 33.08
CA ILE A 5 -16.86 21.71 32.92
C ILE A 5 -17.52 21.97 34.27
N ALA A 6 -17.30 21.09 35.25
CA ALA A 6 -17.86 21.23 36.61
C ALA A 6 -17.35 22.45 37.39
N ALA A 7 -16.27 23.10 36.92
CA ALA A 7 -15.70 24.30 37.50
C ALA A 7 -15.89 25.55 36.62
N PHE A 8 -16.49 25.43 35.43
CA PHE A 8 -16.61 26.52 34.48
C PHE A 8 -17.79 27.43 34.84
N PRO A 9 -17.57 28.72 35.21
CA PRO A 9 -18.63 29.57 35.74
C PRO A 9 -19.84 29.70 34.82
N GLY A 10 -19.64 29.92 33.52
CA GLY A 10 -20.74 30.10 32.57
C GLY A 10 -21.64 28.87 32.43
N VAL A 11 -21.11 27.66 32.56
CA VAL A 11 -21.92 26.43 32.52
C VAL A 11 -22.76 26.30 33.78
N LEU A 12 -22.18 26.65 34.94
CA LEU A 12 -22.89 26.61 36.22
C LEU A 12 -23.96 27.71 36.33
N GLU A 13 -23.72 28.88 35.74
CA GLU A 13 -24.69 30.00 35.68
C GLU A 13 -25.91 29.69 34.80
N MET A 14 -25.77 28.77 33.84
CA MET A 14 -26.86 28.27 32.98
C MET A 14 -27.65 27.11 33.60
N LEU A 15 -27.33 26.69 34.83
CA LEU A 15 -28.12 25.66 35.52
C LEU A 15 -29.58 26.11 35.69
N PRO A 16 -30.54 25.18 35.58
CA PRO A 16 -31.96 25.52 35.65
C PRO A 16 -32.34 26.01 37.06
N GLY A 17 -32.89 27.23 37.14
CA GLY A 17 -33.19 27.93 38.39
C GLY A 17 -34.67 27.97 38.82
N GLY A 18 -35.55 27.20 38.18
CA GLY A 18 -37.01 27.32 38.36
C GLY A 18 -37.81 26.02 38.28
N GLY A 19 -37.22 24.88 38.63
CA GLY A 19 -37.89 23.57 38.63
C GLY A 19 -38.16 23.00 40.03
N GLU A 20 -38.68 21.77 40.11
CA GLU A 20 -38.91 21.05 41.38
C GLU A 20 -37.62 20.75 42.17
N GLN A 21 -36.45 20.90 41.55
CA GLN A 21 -35.12 20.63 42.11
C GLN A 21 -34.22 21.88 42.05
N ASP A 22 -33.47 22.15 43.13
CA ASP A 22 -32.49 23.26 43.20
C ASP A 22 -31.10 22.79 42.73
N PHE A 23 -30.79 23.01 41.45
CA PHE A 23 -29.49 22.67 40.85
C PHE A 23 -28.33 23.54 41.31
N PHE A 24 -28.60 24.64 42.02
CA PHE A 24 -27.58 25.44 42.69
C PHE A 24 -27.28 24.94 44.12
N GLY A 25 -28.07 23.99 44.64
CA GLY A 25 -27.82 23.31 45.90
C GLY A 25 -26.86 22.15 45.73
N LYS A 26 -26.00 21.87 46.72
CA LYS A 26 -25.05 20.74 46.66
C LYS A 26 -25.76 19.39 46.79
N GLU A 27 -26.93 19.39 47.42
CA GLU A 27 -27.70 18.22 47.82
C GLU A 27 -28.18 17.41 46.62
N ILE A 28 -28.64 18.06 45.54
CA ILE A 28 -29.10 17.36 44.33
C ILE A 28 -27.93 16.68 43.61
N TRP A 29 -26.76 17.31 43.56
CA TRP A 29 -25.56 16.71 42.96
C TRP A 29 -25.06 15.50 43.76
N GLN A 30 -25.26 15.48 45.09
CA GLN A 30 -24.99 14.30 45.91
C GLN A 30 -25.96 13.17 45.63
N GLN A 31 -27.24 13.49 45.40
CA GLN A 31 -28.26 12.51 45.03
C GLN A 31 -28.00 11.91 43.65
N LEU A 32 -27.67 12.74 42.65
CA LEU A 32 -27.30 12.28 41.30
C LEU A 32 -26.09 11.34 41.33
N ARG A 33 -25.03 11.72 42.05
CA ARG A 33 -23.84 10.88 42.22
C ARG A 33 -24.11 9.56 42.95
N ALA A 34 -25.11 9.50 43.83
CA ALA A 34 -25.47 8.28 44.53
C ALA A 34 -26.18 7.26 43.62
N VAL A 35 -26.88 7.75 42.59
CA VAL A 35 -27.60 6.94 41.59
C VAL A 35 -26.65 6.47 40.50
N ASP A 36 -25.80 7.36 39.99
CA ASP A 36 -24.82 7.07 38.95
C ASP A 36 -23.40 7.44 39.45
N ALA A 37 -22.61 6.42 39.78
CA ALA A 37 -21.35 6.59 40.51
C ALA A 37 -20.11 6.71 39.61
N ASP A 38 -20.23 6.41 38.31
CA ASP A 38 -19.08 6.28 37.42
C ASP A 38 -18.74 7.61 36.72
N GLY A 39 -17.50 8.08 36.84
CA GLY A 39 -17.02 9.27 36.12
C GLY A 39 -17.52 10.65 36.60
N TRP A 40 -18.41 10.74 37.59
CA TRP A 40 -18.99 12.02 38.06
C TRP A 40 -18.00 12.95 38.77
N VAL A 41 -17.99 14.22 38.37
CA VAL A 41 -17.31 15.31 39.08
C VAL A 41 -18.35 16.32 39.56
N MET A 42 -18.49 16.46 40.87
CA MET A 42 -19.42 17.42 41.45
C MET A 42 -18.87 18.85 41.33
N PRO A 43 -19.70 19.84 41.00
CA PRO A 43 -19.34 21.24 41.10
C PRO A 43 -18.97 21.64 42.54
N ASP A 44 -18.08 22.61 42.67
CA ASP A 44 -17.71 23.17 43.96
C ASP A 44 -18.86 24.02 44.55
N ALA A 45 -19.01 23.99 45.88
CA ALA A 45 -20.11 24.67 46.56
C ALA A 45 -20.01 26.20 46.44
N ALA A 46 -18.80 26.77 46.43
CA ALA A 46 -18.63 28.20 46.24
C ALA A 46 -18.93 28.61 44.79
N ALA A 47 -18.59 27.76 43.82
CA ALA A 47 -18.94 27.98 42.41
C ALA A 47 -20.46 27.95 42.18
N LEU A 48 -21.18 27.00 42.79
CA LEU A 48 -22.64 26.94 42.74
C LEU A 48 -23.30 28.15 43.42
N ALA A 49 -22.77 28.60 44.56
CA ALA A 49 -23.26 29.81 45.24
C ALA A 49 -23.03 31.07 44.40
N GLY A 50 -21.87 31.18 43.73
CA GLY A 50 -21.58 32.24 42.78
C GLY A 50 -22.54 32.25 41.60
N ALA A 51 -22.80 31.09 41.00
CA ALA A 51 -23.76 30.93 39.92
C ALA A 51 -25.19 31.31 40.34
N LYS A 52 -25.62 30.93 41.55
CA LYS A 52 -26.92 31.32 42.12
C LYS A 52 -27.05 32.83 42.28
N ALA A 53 -26.00 33.48 42.78
CA ALA A 53 -25.97 34.94 42.93
C ALA A 53 -26.04 35.64 41.57
N CYS A 54 -25.30 35.14 40.57
CA CYS A 54 -25.37 35.66 39.20
C CYS A 54 -26.79 35.51 38.61
N ARG A 55 -27.40 34.34 38.79
CA ARG A 55 -28.78 34.09 38.33
C ARG A 55 -29.80 35.02 39.00
N GLN A 56 -29.67 35.26 40.30
CA GLN A 56 -30.52 36.22 41.02
C GLN A 56 -30.38 37.65 40.48
N VAL A 57 -29.17 38.06 40.09
CA VAL A 57 -28.95 39.36 39.44
C VAL A 57 -29.64 39.42 38.07
N LEU A 58 -29.53 38.36 37.27
CA LEU A 58 -30.18 38.28 35.95
C LEU A 58 -31.71 38.28 36.07
N ASP A 59 -32.28 37.49 36.99
CA ASP A 59 -33.73 37.41 37.19
C ASP A 59 -34.30 38.73 37.78
N ALA A 60 -33.50 39.47 38.57
CA ALA A 60 -33.87 40.79 39.10
C ALA A 60 -33.59 41.95 38.13
N SER A 61 -32.93 41.69 37.00
CA SER A 61 -32.58 42.73 36.03
C SER A 61 -33.84 43.23 35.30
N PRO A 62 -34.02 44.55 35.16
CA PRO A 62 -35.21 45.09 34.51
C PRO A 62 -35.21 44.77 33.01
N ILE A 63 -36.34 44.25 32.53
CA ILE A 63 -36.61 44.01 31.11
C ILE A 63 -37.56 45.11 30.63
N ASP A 64 -37.25 45.72 29.48
CA ASP A 64 -38.11 46.72 28.83
C ASP A 64 -38.85 46.07 27.65
N PRO A 65 -40.13 45.67 27.81
CA PRO A 65 -40.88 45.00 26.76
C PRO A 65 -41.17 45.88 25.54
N GLN A 66 -40.98 47.20 25.64
CA GLN A 66 -41.16 48.11 24.50
C GLN A 66 -39.91 48.19 23.61
N ARG A 67 -38.76 47.70 24.09
CA ARG A 67 -37.47 47.77 23.38
C ARG A 67 -36.85 46.40 23.11
N MET A 68 -37.57 45.33 23.42
CA MET A 68 -37.08 43.96 23.27
C MET A 68 -38.07 43.13 22.46
N LEU A 69 -37.52 42.28 21.59
CA LEU A 69 -38.25 41.27 20.83
C LEU A 69 -37.56 39.93 21.09
N TYR A 70 -38.35 38.88 21.28
CA TYR A 70 -37.82 37.54 21.50
C TYR A 70 -38.06 36.66 20.28
N VAL A 71 -37.02 35.97 19.81
CA VAL A 71 -37.14 34.94 18.77
C VAL A 71 -36.87 33.59 19.42
N ALA A 72 -37.93 32.80 19.58
CA ALA A 72 -37.87 31.48 20.18
C ALA A 72 -37.58 30.43 19.11
N GLY A 73 -36.54 29.62 19.30
CA GLY A 73 -36.31 28.44 18.46
C GLY A 73 -37.34 27.35 18.71
N GLN A 74 -37.30 26.31 17.88
CA GLN A 74 -38.17 25.15 17.94
C GLN A 74 -37.37 23.88 17.68
N ALA A 75 -37.51 22.90 18.58
CA ALA A 75 -36.98 21.56 18.44
C ALA A 75 -38.03 20.50 18.85
N PRO A 76 -37.93 19.27 18.32
CA PRO A 76 -38.87 18.20 18.65
C PRO A 76 -38.76 17.74 20.12
N ALA A 77 -37.59 17.87 20.75
CA ALA A 77 -37.36 17.49 22.14
C ALA A 77 -36.44 18.50 22.84
N THR A 78 -36.92 19.08 23.94
CA THR A 78 -36.16 20.03 24.79
C THR A 78 -36.17 19.52 26.23
N PRO A 79 -35.02 19.34 26.89
CA PRO A 79 -34.97 18.91 28.29
C PRO A 79 -35.74 19.84 29.23
N VAL A 80 -36.64 19.29 30.03
CA VAL A 80 -37.51 20.03 30.97
C VAL A 80 -37.41 19.53 32.42
N GLY A 81 -36.87 18.34 32.65
CA GLY A 81 -36.79 17.76 33.98
C GLY A 81 -35.98 16.46 34.03
N LEU A 82 -35.88 15.89 35.22
CA LEU A 82 -35.10 14.69 35.48
C LEU A 82 -35.78 13.81 36.54
N VAL A 83 -35.80 12.50 36.30
CA VAL A 83 -36.37 11.47 37.17
C VAL A 83 -35.28 10.50 37.57
N LEU A 84 -35.21 10.18 38.86
CA LEU A 84 -34.27 9.19 39.41
C LEU A 84 -35.01 7.86 39.61
N ASP A 85 -34.67 6.84 38.84
CA ASP A 85 -35.22 5.50 39.04
C ASP A 85 -34.39 4.70 40.06
N GLY A 86 -34.99 4.43 41.22
CA GLY A 86 -34.45 3.55 42.26
C GLY A 86 -33.47 4.21 43.24
N ALA A 87 -33.66 3.94 44.54
CA ALA A 87 -32.75 4.38 45.60
C ALA A 87 -31.69 3.28 45.87
N GLY A 88 -30.53 3.36 45.20
CA GLY A 88 -29.39 2.44 45.45
C GLY A 88 -28.44 2.29 44.25
N LYS A 89 -27.33 1.56 44.45
CA LYS A 89 -26.36 1.23 43.38
C LYS A 89 -27.05 0.44 42.27
N GLY A 90 -27.23 1.06 41.10
CA GLY A 90 -27.91 0.49 39.93
C GLY A 90 -29.13 1.28 39.44
N GLY A 91 -29.44 2.43 40.04
CA GLY A 91 -30.47 3.33 39.52
C GLY A 91 -30.05 4.04 38.23
N LYS A 92 -31.02 4.49 37.43
CA LYS A 92 -30.78 5.24 36.19
C LYS A 92 -31.32 6.66 36.32
N ILE A 93 -30.58 7.61 35.78
CA ILE A 93 -31.01 9.01 35.63
C ILE A 93 -31.73 9.11 34.29
N ARG A 94 -33.03 9.43 34.31
CA ARG A 94 -33.83 9.65 33.09
C ARG A 94 -34.13 11.14 32.93
N ILE A 95 -33.86 11.69 31.76
CA ILE A 95 -34.15 13.09 31.44
C ILE A 95 -35.51 13.15 30.74
N LEU A 96 -36.38 14.04 31.20
CA LEU A 96 -37.66 14.32 30.55
C LEU A 96 -37.51 15.49 29.58
N ALA A 97 -38.18 15.39 28.44
CA ALA A 97 -38.19 16.37 27.37
C ALA A 97 -39.61 16.79 26.99
N SER A 98 -39.72 17.95 26.35
CA SER A 98 -40.95 18.48 25.76
C SER A 98 -40.67 19.11 24.40
N ALA A 99 -41.65 19.08 23.49
CA ALA A 99 -41.57 19.76 22.19
C ALA A 99 -41.75 21.29 22.29
N ARG A 100 -41.94 21.84 23.49
CA ARG A 100 -42.13 23.28 23.76
C ARG A 100 -40.82 23.97 24.13
N GLY A 101 -39.86 23.97 23.19
CA GLY A 101 -38.56 24.58 23.38
C GLY A 101 -37.72 24.52 22.11
N ASP A 102 -36.47 24.97 22.20
CA ASP A 102 -35.52 25.04 21.09
C ASP A 102 -34.44 23.94 21.13
N GLY A 103 -34.62 22.91 21.95
CA GLY A 103 -33.69 21.80 22.12
C GLY A 103 -32.74 21.97 23.31
N ARG A 104 -32.60 23.20 23.82
CA ARG A 104 -31.80 23.51 25.03
C ARG A 104 -32.62 24.24 26.10
N VAL A 105 -33.48 25.17 25.70
CA VAL A 105 -34.23 26.05 26.59
C VAL A 105 -35.74 25.87 26.35
N PRO A 106 -36.50 25.45 27.39
CA PRO A 106 -37.96 25.42 27.31
C PRO A 106 -38.55 26.83 27.16
N TRP A 107 -39.59 26.99 26.33
CA TRP A 107 -40.26 28.27 26.13
C TRP A 107 -40.80 28.87 27.45
N ALA A 108 -41.25 28.00 28.36
CA ALA A 108 -41.83 28.40 29.65
C ALA A 108 -40.83 29.11 30.57
N THR A 109 -39.53 28.77 30.49
CA THR A 109 -38.48 29.34 31.34
C THR A 109 -37.57 30.31 30.59
N GLY A 110 -37.51 30.23 29.26
CA GLY A 110 -36.68 31.08 28.42
C GLY A 110 -37.32 32.40 27.98
N ILE A 111 -38.64 32.43 27.75
CA ILE A 111 -39.32 33.64 27.23
C ILE A 111 -39.61 34.61 28.39
N PRO A 112 -39.06 35.83 28.38
CA PRO A 112 -39.33 36.78 29.45
C PRO A 112 -40.78 37.28 29.45
N ALA A 113 -41.35 37.46 30.63
CA ALA A 113 -42.73 37.90 30.78
C ALA A 113 -42.96 39.28 30.14
N GLY A 114 -44.00 39.37 29.28
CA GLY A 114 -44.42 40.61 28.64
C GLY A 114 -43.68 40.99 27.36
N VAL A 115 -42.61 40.29 26.98
CA VAL A 115 -41.85 40.56 25.74
C VAL A 115 -42.55 39.94 24.51
N PRO A 116 -42.75 40.70 23.41
CA PRO A 116 -43.28 40.14 22.17
C PRO A 116 -42.40 39.01 21.61
N VAL A 117 -43.01 37.88 21.24
CA VAL A 117 -42.31 36.66 20.79
C VAL A 117 -42.68 36.25 19.38
N TRP A 118 -41.70 35.74 18.63
CA TRP A 118 -41.86 35.04 17.35
C TRP A 118 -41.17 33.68 17.41
N TYR A 119 -41.77 32.67 16.79
CA TYR A 119 -41.23 31.30 16.77
C TYR A 119 -40.53 31.03 15.45
N LEU A 120 -39.26 30.63 15.52
CA LEU A 120 -38.40 30.31 14.39
C LEU A 120 -38.20 28.79 14.33
N PRO A 121 -38.42 28.14 13.17
CA PRO A 121 -38.31 26.69 13.04
C PRO A 121 -36.84 26.22 12.96
N ALA A 122 -36.05 26.55 13.98
CA ALA A 122 -34.67 26.08 14.13
C ALA A 122 -34.33 25.85 15.60
N GLU A 123 -33.44 24.91 15.84
CA GLU A 123 -32.89 24.60 17.15
C GLU A 123 -31.96 25.70 17.66
N HIS A 124 -31.67 25.69 18.96
CA HIS A 124 -30.94 26.75 19.67
C HIS A 124 -29.64 27.20 18.98
N GLY A 125 -28.76 26.25 18.66
CA GLY A 125 -27.47 26.54 18.01
C GLY A 125 -27.59 26.98 16.54
N SER A 126 -28.73 26.72 15.90
CA SER A 126 -28.98 26.99 14.48
C SER A 126 -29.75 28.30 14.25
N LEU A 127 -30.21 28.98 15.31
CA LEU A 127 -30.98 30.24 15.21
C LEU A 127 -30.26 31.32 14.40
N ALA A 128 -28.94 31.46 14.57
CA ALA A 128 -28.13 32.46 13.90
C ALA A 128 -27.76 32.10 12.44
N ASP A 129 -27.85 30.82 12.07
CA ASP A 129 -27.46 30.29 10.74
C ASP A 129 -28.67 29.81 9.91
N HIS A 130 -29.90 30.07 10.39
CA HIS A 130 -31.11 29.70 9.67
C HIS A 130 -31.43 30.69 8.54
N ALA A 131 -30.70 30.57 7.43
CA ALA A 131 -30.79 31.45 6.26
C ALA A 131 -32.23 31.72 5.76
N PRO A 132 -33.17 30.74 5.73
CA PRO A 132 -34.55 31.00 5.30
C PRO A 132 -35.29 32.04 6.15
N SER A 133 -34.89 32.22 7.41
CA SER A 133 -35.52 33.18 8.34
C SER A 133 -34.88 34.57 8.32
N PHE A 134 -33.74 34.76 7.65
CA PHE A 134 -33.04 36.06 7.64
C PHE A 134 -33.91 37.24 7.17
N PRO A 135 -34.78 37.10 6.14
CA PRO A 135 -35.69 38.18 5.78
C PRO A 135 -36.66 38.56 6.92
N ALA A 136 -37.13 37.59 7.70
CA ALA A 136 -38.03 37.83 8.82
C ALA A 136 -37.32 38.50 10.00
N LEU A 137 -36.08 38.07 10.31
CA LEU A 137 -35.25 38.68 11.34
C LEU A 137 -34.93 40.14 10.99
N LEU A 138 -34.66 40.44 9.72
CA LEU A 138 -34.44 41.81 9.25
C LEU A 138 -35.69 42.69 9.44
N GLU A 139 -36.88 42.20 9.12
CA GLU A 139 -38.16 42.90 9.33
C GLU A 139 -38.39 43.22 10.82
N LEU A 140 -38.10 42.26 11.71
CA LEU A 140 -38.19 42.46 13.17
C LEU A 140 -37.24 43.55 13.66
N LEU A 141 -35.99 43.56 13.18
CA LEU A 141 -35.01 44.59 13.56
C LEU A 141 -35.37 45.99 13.03
N GLN A 142 -35.94 46.07 11.83
CA GLN A 142 -36.25 47.37 11.20
C GLN A 142 -37.56 47.99 11.69
N SER A 143 -38.58 47.15 11.92
CA SER A 143 -39.96 47.63 12.12
C SER A 143 -40.59 47.14 13.43
N GLY A 144 -39.94 46.24 14.16
CA GLY A 144 -40.49 45.62 15.35
C GLY A 144 -41.55 44.54 15.08
N TYR A 145 -41.80 44.20 13.81
CA TYR A 145 -42.84 43.25 13.42
C TYR A 145 -42.46 42.45 12.17
N SER A 146 -42.81 41.16 12.13
CA SER A 146 -42.79 40.34 10.91
C SER A 146 -43.99 39.40 10.89
N SER A 147 -44.62 39.28 9.72
CA SER A 147 -45.67 38.28 9.45
C SER A 147 -45.13 36.97 8.89
N ARG A 148 -43.81 36.87 8.67
CA ARG A 148 -43.15 35.66 8.13
C ARG A 148 -42.83 34.63 9.20
N LEU A 149 -42.83 35.04 10.47
CA LEU A 149 -42.72 34.15 11.62
C LEU A 149 -44.02 34.23 12.44
N PRO A 150 -44.52 33.10 12.98
CA PRO A 150 -45.69 33.10 13.83
C PRO A 150 -45.39 33.69 15.21
N GLN A 151 -46.33 34.47 15.76
CA GLN A 151 -46.30 34.94 17.16
C GLN A 151 -46.98 33.99 18.15
N THR A 152 -47.71 33.00 17.63
CA THR A 152 -48.32 31.94 18.42
C THR A 152 -47.45 30.69 18.39
N PRO A 153 -47.29 29.98 19.51
CA PRO A 153 -46.50 28.75 19.55
C PRO A 153 -47.09 27.73 18.55
N PRO A 154 -46.24 27.05 17.77
CA PRO A 154 -46.70 26.00 16.87
C PRO A 154 -47.46 24.91 17.63
N VAL A 155 -48.59 24.47 17.08
CA VAL A 155 -49.47 23.48 17.73
C VAL A 155 -48.77 22.12 17.70
N ALA A 156 -48.36 21.60 18.86
CA ALA A 156 -47.95 20.22 19.00
C ALA A 156 -49.13 19.30 18.62
N LEU A 157 -48.88 18.31 17.76
CA LEU A 157 -49.86 17.33 17.30
C LEU A 157 -50.62 16.72 18.50
N ARG A 158 -51.96 16.72 18.44
CA ARG A 158 -52.83 16.09 19.46
C ARG A 158 -52.37 14.65 19.71
N GLY A 159 -51.94 14.33 20.93
CA GLY A 159 -51.65 12.96 21.37
C GLY A 159 -50.23 12.68 21.87
N ILE A 160 -49.32 13.67 21.84
CA ILE A 160 -48.00 13.55 22.47
C ILE A 160 -48.13 13.92 23.95
N GLU A 161 -47.63 13.08 24.86
CA GLU A 161 -47.56 13.39 26.29
C GLU A 161 -46.81 14.72 26.51
N GLU A 162 -47.28 15.56 27.44
CA GLU A 162 -46.71 16.91 27.65
C GLU A 162 -45.21 16.87 28.04
N HIS A 163 -44.79 15.76 28.67
CA HIS A 163 -43.42 15.38 28.94
C HIS A 163 -43.18 13.93 28.50
N PHE A 164 -42.07 13.64 27.82
CA PHE A 164 -41.65 12.30 27.40
C PHE A 164 -40.17 12.07 27.75
N GLU A 165 -39.68 10.83 27.74
CA GLU A 165 -38.26 10.56 27.99
C GLU A 165 -37.41 11.06 26.80
N LEU A 166 -36.36 11.82 27.09
CA LEU A 166 -35.46 12.36 26.07
C LEU A 166 -34.86 11.19 25.28
N PRO A 167 -35.04 11.13 23.95
CA PRO A 167 -34.44 10.07 23.13
C PRO A 167 -32.91 10.10 23.22
N ASP A 168 -32.29 8.92 23.21
CA ASP A 168 -30.84 8.80 23.13
C ASP A 168 -30.32 9.41 21.81
N GLU A 169 -29.26 10.22 21.89
CA GLU A 169 -28.63 10.84 20.72
C GLU A 169 -27.81 9.80 19.94
N GLU A 170 -28.14 9.53 18.67
CA GLU A 170 -27.31 8.73 17.77
C GLU A 170 -26.12 9.58 17.28
N LEU A 171 -24.97 9.46 17.95
CA LEU A 171 -23.71 10.03 17.45
C LEU A 171 -23.21 9.22 16.25
N THR A 172 -22.83 9.91 15.17
CA THR A 172 -22.07 9.31 14.07
C THR A 172 -20.79 8.68 14.62
N MET A 173 -20.47 7.44 14.20
CA MET A 173 -19.32 6.69 14.74
C MET A 173 -17.96 7.40 14.59
N PHE A 174 -17.86 8.40 13.69
CA PHE A 174 -16.64 9.17 13.44
C PHE A 174 -16.97 10.64 13.10
N PRO A 175 -17.17 11.53 14.09
CA PRO A 175 -17.48 12.92 13.84
C PRO A 175 -16.24 13.70 13.40
N ASP A 176 -16.41 14.63 12.45
CA ASP A 176 -15.33 15.56 12.06
C ASP A 176 -15.24 16.77 13.00
N ASP A 177 -14.17 17.57 12.88
CA ASP A 177 -13.95 18.75 13.74
C ASP A 177 -15.11 19.75 13.70
N LYS A 178 -15.80 19.86 12.55
CA LYS A 178 -16.95 20.77 12.39
C LYS A 178 -18.21 20.20 13.03
N GLU A 179 -18.42 18.89 12.95
CA GLU A 179 -19.51 18.18 13.64
C GLU A 179 -19.35 18.28 15.14
N LEU A 180 -18.13 18.08 15.66
CA LEU A 180 -17.80 18.28 17.08
C LEU A 180 -18.06 19.73 17.53
N ALA A 181 -17.65 20.72 16.73
CA ALA A 181 -17.90 22.13 17.02
C ALA A 181 -19.41 22.46 17.00
N SER A 182 -20.16 21.91 16.06
CA SER A 182 -21.61 22.13 15.94
C SER A 182 -22.36 21.51 17.13
N ALA A 183 -22.03 20.27 17.48
CA ALA A 183 -22.59 19.59 18.65
C ALA A 183 -22.29 20.36 19.96
N ALA A 184 -21.07 20.87 20.11
CA ALA A 184 -20.68 21.70 21.27
C ALA A 184 -21.48 23.00 21.39
N LEU A 185 -21.90 23.58 20.25
CA LEU A 185 -22.74 24.78 20.19
C LEU A 185 -24.24 24.48 20.26
N GLY A 186 -24.63 23.21 20.41
CA GLY A 186 -26.03 22.80 20.45
C GLY A 186 -26.75 22.93 19.10
N ALA A 187 -26.00 22.85 18.00
CA ALA A 187 -26.54 22.74 16.65
C ALA A 187 -26.42 21.28 16.17
N PHE A 188 -27.53 20.69 15.74
CA PHE A 188 -27.52 19.41 15.04
C PHE A 188 -27.79 19.68 13.57
N ARG A 189 -26.85 19.32 12.70
CA ARG A 189 -26.99 19.57 11.27
C ARG A 189 -27.97 18.55 10.70
N HIS A 190 -29.26 18.87 10.67
CA HIS A 190 -30.17 18.16 9.77
C HIS A 190 -29.72 18.42 8.33
N LYS A 191 -29.50 17.33 7.59
CA LYS A 191 -29.08 17.29 6.17
C LYS A 191 -29.80 18.41 5.41
N ALA A 192 -29.07 19.43 4.95
CA ALA A 192 -29.65 20.43 4.06
C ALA A 192 -30.19 19.70 2.83
N GLU A 193 -31.48 19.85 2.51
CA GLU A 193 -32.06 19.35 1.26
C GLU A 193 -31.41 20.09 0.09
N SER A 194 -30.32 19.53 -0.43
CA SER A 194 -29.66 19.99 -1.66
C SER A 194 -30.46 19.52 -2.87
N THR A 195 -30.88 20.48 -3.69
CA THR A 195 -31.80 20.33 -4.83
C THR A 195 -31.21 19.77 -6.12
N GLU A 196 -29.95 19.30 -6.16
CA GLU A 196 -29.42 18.47 -7.27
C GLU A 196 -28.40 17.47 -6.71
N LYS A 197 -28.69 16.15 -6.80
CA LYS A 197 -27.80 15.08 -6.33
C LYS A 197 -27.00 14.53 -7.51
N HIS A 198 -25.88 15.16 -7.85
CA HIS A 198 -24.85 14.51 -8.66
C HIS A 198 -24.36 13.26 -7.92
N ARG A 199 -24.46 12.08 -8.54
CA ARG A 199 -24.06 10.80 -7.94
C ARG A 199 -22.82 10.27 -8.63
N VAL A 200 -21.80 9.94 -7.85
CA VAL A 200 -20.55 9.34 -8.34
C VAL A 200 -20.76 7.84 -8.54
N ARG A 201 -20.46 7.31 -9.73
CA ARG A 201 -20.48 5.87 -9.97
C ARG A 201 -19.32 5.21 -9.23
N VAL A 202 -19.58 4.07 -8.58
CA VAL A 202 -18.56 3.28 -7.90
C VAL A 202 -18.60 1.86 -8.41
N SER A 203 -17.46 1.37 -8.90
CA SER A 203 -17.31 0.02 -9.44
C SER A 203 -16.14 -0.70 -8.76
N VAL A 204 -16.12 -2.03 -8.87
CA VAL A 204 -15.03 -2.87 -8.36
C VAL A 204 -14.54 -3.77 -9.49
N SER A 205 -13.23 -3.79 -9.69
CA SER A 205 -12.55 -4.61 -10.68
C SER A 205 -11.55 -5.54 -10.01
N HIS A 206 -11.55 -6.82 -10.39
CA HIS A 206 -10.55 -7.80 -9.96
C HIS A 206 -9.55 -8.03 -11.07
N GLY A 207 -8.30 -7.61 -10.87
CA GLY A 207 -7.22 -7.90 -11.81
C GLY A 207 -5.99 -7.02 -11.64
N ASN A 208 -5.13 -7.01 -12.65
CA ASN A 208 -3.85 -6.32 -12.58
C ASN A 208 -3.97 -4.83 -12.95
N LEU A 209 -3.26 -3.98 -12.21
CA LEU A 209 -3.28 -2.52 -12.41
C LEU A 209 -2.83 -2.05 -13.80
N ARG A 210 -2.17 -2.90 -14.59
CA ARG A 210 -1.85 -2.63 -16.01
C ARG A 210 -3.07 -2.39 -16.90
N TYR A 211 -4.24 -2.88 -16.47
CA TYR A 211 -5.50 -2.76 -17.22
C TYR A 211 -6.40 -1.65 -16.66
N ALA A 212 -5.86 -0.78 -15.80
CA ALA A 212 -6.60 0.34 -15.22
C ALA A 212 -7.06 1.33 -16.31
N ARG A 213 -8.34 1.69 -16.24
CA ARG A 213 -9.04 2.54 -17.22
C ARG A 213 -8.71 4.02 -17.03
N HIS A 214 -8.54 4.43 -15.78
CA HIS A 214 -8.41 5.82 -15.35
C HIS A 214 -7.03 6.08 -14.74
N PRO A 215 -6.68 7.34 -14.41
CA PRO A 215 -5.52 7.62 -13.57
C PRO A 215 -5.61 6.87 -12.23
N VAL A 216 -4.50 6.27 -11.82
CA VAL A 216 -4.47 5.37 -10.66
C VAL A 216 -4.03 6.12 -9.40
N ALA A 217 -4.87 6.11 -8.37
CA ALA A 217 -4.56 6.60 -7.04
C ALA A 217 -3.82 5.56 -6.22
N VAL A 218 -2.68 5.96 -5.66
CA VAL A 218 -1.79 5.15 -4.82
C VAL A 218 -1.38 5.96 -3.59
N GLY A 219 -1.13 5.28 -2.47
CA GLY A 219 -0.65 5.92 -1.25
C GLY A 219 0.86 5.75 -1.05
N HIS A 220 1.51 6.77 -0.49
CA HIS A 220 2.94 6.76 -0.17
C HIS A 220 3.19 7.25 1.26
N TYR A 221 3.90 6.45 2.08
CA TYR A 221 4.31 6.88 3.41
C TYR A 221 5.59 7.71 3.36
N GLN A 222 5.74 8.62 4.33
CA GLN A 222 6.92 9.46 4.42
C GLN A 222 8.19 8.63 4.67
N GLY A 223 9.15 8.72 3.73
CA GLY A 223 10.44 8.04 3.84
C GLY A 223 10.50 6.66 3.18
N ASP A 224 9.37 6.19 2.62
CA ASP A 224 9.32 4.95 1.86
C ASP A 224 9.98 5.10 0.48
N THR A 225 10.22 3.98 -0.18
CA THR A 225 10.77 3.93 -1.54
C THR A 225 9.70 3.56 -2.56
N ILE A 226 9.86 4.02 -3.80
CA ILE A 226 8.96 3.67 -4.92
C ILE A 226 9.13 2.19 -5.27
N ILE A 227 8.12 1.38 -4.91
CA ILE A 227 8.05 -0.06 -5.13
C ILE A 227 6.63 -0.47 -5.58
N SER A 228 6.47 -1.74 -5.98
CA SER A 228 5.16 -2.35 -6.28
C SER A 228 4.33 -1.55 -7.30
N ALA A 229 3.13 -1.08 -6.93
CA ALA A 229 2.26 -0.33 -7.82
C ALA A 229 2.87 1.01 -8.26
N GLU A 230 3.58 1.71 -7.36
CA GLU A 230 4.26 2.97 -7.70
C GLU A 230 5.38 2.75 -8.72
N ASP A 231 6.13 1.65 -8.59
CA ASP A 231 7.19 1.29 -9.55
C ASP A 231 6.63 0.97 -10.95
N TYR A 232 5.52 0.24 -11.02
CA TYR A 232 4.86 0.01 -12.30
C TYR A 232 4.40 1.33 -12.93
N LEU A 233 3.73 2.19 -12.16
CA LEU A 233 3.28 3.51 -12.64
C LEU A 233 4.47 4.37 -13.09
N ASP A 234 5.58 4.34 -12.36
CA ASP A 234 6.81 5.05 -12.73
C ASP A 234 7.34 4.59 -14.09
N ARG A 235 7.37 3.27 -14.36
CA ARG A 235 7.80 2.71 -15.65
C ARG A 235 6.91 3.15 -16.80
N VAL A 236 5.58 3.11 -16.63
CA VAL A 236 4.63 3.54 -17.67
C VAL A 236 4.65 5.05 -17.89
N LEU A 237 5.04 5.82 -16.86
CA LEU A 237 5.15 7.27 -16.89
C LEU A 237 6.59 7.75 -17.09
N ASP A 238 7.44 6.98 -17.79
CA ASP A 238 8.80 7.34 -18.19
C ASP A 238 9.72 7.80 -17.05
N GLY A 239 9.62 7.17 -15.88
CA GLY A 239 10.45 7.46 -14.71
C GLY A 239 10.09 8.75 -13.97
N ARG A 240 8.94 9.37 -14.30
CA ARG A 240 8.56 10.68 -13.75
C ARG A 240 8.42 10.67 -12.23
N LEU A 241 7.89 9.60 -11.62
CA LEU A 241 7.70 9.51 -10.16
C LEU A 241 9.06 9.49 -9.46
N ARG A 242 10.00 8.65 -9.91
CA ARG A 242 11.37 8.57 -9.37
C ARG A 242 12.14 9.87 -9.54
N VAL A 243 11.92 10.60 -10.63
CA VAL A 243 12.50 11.95 -10.82
C VAL A 243 11.99 12.91 -9.73
N ARG A 244 10.68 12.94 -9.44
CA ARG A 244 10.13 13.80 -8.36
C ARG A 244 10.66 13.39 -6.99
N HIS A 245 10.79 12.09 -6.74
CA HIS A 245 11.37 11.55 -5.51
C HIS A 245 12.82 11.98 -5.31
N ARG A 246 13.68 11.86 -6.33
CA ARG A 246 15.08 12.29 -6.25
C ARG A 246 15.25 13.81 -6.04
N LEU A 247 14.28 14.62 -6.48
CA LEU A 247 14.27 16.06 -6.29
C LEU A 247 13.72 16.49 -4.91
N GLY A 248 13.23 15.55 -4.09
CA GLY A 248 12.62 15.86 -2.79
C GLY A 248 11.23 16.51 -2.90
N LEU A 249 10.54 16.33 -4.05
CA LEU A 249 9.22 16.89 -4.34
C LEU A 249 8.09 15.84 -4.29
N TYR A 250 8.40 14.61 -3.90
CA TYR A 250 7.44 13.51 -3.88
C TYR A 250 6.61 13.55 -2.60
N PRO A 251 5.28 13.32 -2.69
CA PRO A 251 4.39 13.41 -1.53
C PRO A 251 4.68 12.28 -0.55
N GLY A 252 4.48 12.55 0.73
CA GLY A 252 4.73 11.57 1.80
C GLY A 252 4.17 12.03 3.14
N GLN A 253 4.23 13.33 3.43
CA GLN A 253 3.49 13.91 4.57
C GLN A 253 1.97 13.82 4.33
N ALA A 254 1.18 13.70 5.40
CA ALA A 254 -0.27 13.75 5.29
C ALA A 254 -0.72 15.06 4.61
N ASP A 255 -1.83 15.01 3.89
CA ASP A 255 -2.42 16.14 3.14
C ASP A 255 -1.53 16.72 2.02
N THR A 256 -0.54 15.96 1.59
CA THR A 256 0.23 16.21 0.36
C THR A 256 -0.18 15.24 -0.73
N ALA A 257 -0.11 15.70 -1.98
CA ALA A 257 -0.38 14.84 -3.14
C ALA A 257 0.36 15.37 -4.37
N GLU A 258 0.61 14.50 -5.33
CA GLU A 258 1.18 14.86 -6.63
C GLU A 258 0.42 14.13 -7.74
N VAL A 259 0.16 14.83 -8.84
CA VAL A 259 -0.66 14.33 -9.96
C VAL A 259 0.18 14.26 -11.24
N PHE A 260 0.20 13.08 -11.84
CA PHE A 260 0.89 12.80 -13.08
C PHE A 260 -0.12 12.44 -14.17
N LEU A 261 -0.56 13.41 -14.97
CA LEU A 261 -1.50 13.14 -16.07
C LEU A 261 -0.82 12.42 -17.24
N ASN A 262 -1.57 11.51 -17.86
CA ASN A 262 -1.25 10.76 -19.08
C ASN A 262 -2.52 10.53 -19.94
N PRO A 263 -3.20 11.60 -20.40
CA PRO A 263 -4.55 11.54 -20.97
C PRO A 263 -4.68 10.67 -22.23
N GLN A 264 -3.59 10.41 -22.95
CA GLN A 264 -3.57 9.59 -24.15
C GLN A 264 -3.01 8.17 -23.90
N GLY A 265 -2.57 7.87 -22.67
CA GLY A 265 -2.03 6.58 -22.29
C GLY A 265 -2.92 5.83 -21.31
N LYS A 266 -2.59 4.56 -21.07
CA LYS A 266 -3.24 3.69 -20.09
C LYS A 266 -2.15 3.12 -19.16
N PRO A 267 -2.25 3.27 -17.82
CA PRO A 267 -3.27 4.07 -17.13
C PRO A 267 -3.20 5.55 -17.50
N GLY A 268 -4.33 6.25 -17.33
CA GLY A 268 -4.49 7.67 -17.69
C GLY A 268 -3.63 8.64 -16.86
N GLY A 269 -2.85 8.12 -15.91
CA GLY A 269 -1.97 8.88 -15.03
C GLY A 269 -1.76 8.20 -13.68
N ALA A 270 -1.13 8.92 -12.76
CA ALA A 270 -0.99 8.53 -11.36
C ALA A 270 -1.39 9.69 -10.42
N ILE A 271 -2.04 9.37 -9.32
CA ILE A 271 -2.38 10.30 -8.23
C ILE A 271 -1.72 9.74 -6.97
N VAL A 272 -0.63 10.36 -6.52
CA VAL A 272 0.12 9.88 -5.35
C VAL A 272 -0.36 10.64 -4.12
N VAL A 273 -0.88 9.92 -3.13
CA VAL A 273 -1.44 10.46 -1.87
C VAL A 273 -0.42 10.27 -0.75
N GLY A 274 0.01 11.37 -0.11
CA GLY A 274 0.90 11.31 1.05
C GLY A 274 0.14 10.85 2.30
N LEU A 275 0.62 9.79 2.95
CA LEU A 275 -0.06 9.12 4.07
C LEU A 275 0.46 9.55 5.46
N GLY A 276 1.53 10.33 5.51
CA GLY A 276 2.25 10.66 6.74
C GLY A 276 3.20 9.54 7.16
N LYS A 277 3.51 9.49 8.46
CA LYS A 277 4.35 8.43 9.02
C LYS A 277 3.54 7.14 9.19
N ALA A 278 4.18 6.00 8.91
CA ALA A 278 3.55 4.70 9.09
C ALA A 278 3.10 4.49 10.55
N GLY A 279 1.87 4.00 10.74
CA GLY A 279 1.26 3.80 12.07
C GLY A 279 0.47 5.00 12.61
N GLU A 280 0.55 6.17 11.98
CA GLU A 280 -0.25 7.35 12.36
C GLU A 280 -1.52 7.54 11.52
N LEU A 281 -1.74 6.69 10.51
CA LEU A 281 -2.84 6.81 9.56
C LEU A 281 -4.15 6.39 10.22
N THR A 282 -5.14 7.29 10.20
CA THR A 282 -6.51 7.04 10.65
C THR A 282 -7.49 7.15 9.47
N PRO A 283 -8.71 6.60 9.56
CA PRO A 283 -9.71 6.77 8.50
C PRO A 283 -9.98 8.26 8.17
N GLY A 284 -9.98 9.13 9.18
CA GLY A 284 -10.15 10.58 8.99
C GLY A 284 -8.98 11.26 8.27
N LYS A 285 -7.73 10.89 8.61
CA LYS A 285 -6.54 11.37 7.88
C LYS A 285 -6.54 10.88 6.43
N LEU A 286 -6.87 9.61 6.19
CA LEU A 286 -6.99 9.10 4.82
C LEU A 286 -8.09 9.84 4.05
N SER A 287 -9.25 10.08 4.66
CA SER A 287 -10.37 10.80 4.01
C SER A 287 -9.95 12.21 3.57
N SER A 288 -9.31 12.96 4.46
CA SER A 288 -8.85 14.34 4.19
C SER A 288 -7.71 14.40 3.17
N SER A 289 -6.70 13.54 3.30
CA SER A 289 -5.59 13.47 2.35
C SER A 289 -6.04 13.02 0.97
N PHE A 290 -6.96 12.05 0.90
CA PHE A 290 -7.56 11.61 -0.37
C PHE A 290 -8.43 12.71 -0.99
N ALA A 291 -9.26 13.41 -0.20
CA ALA A 291 -10.03 14.54 -0.70
C ALA A 291 -9.14 15.62 -1.34
N ARG A 292 -8.00 15.93 -0.70
CA ARG A 292 -7.05 16.90 -1.20
C ARG A 292 -6.36 16.43 -2.49
N ALA A 293 -5.96 15.17 -2.56
CA ALA A 293 -5.39 14.58 -3.77
C ALA A 293 -6.37 14.62 -4.94
N VAL A 294 -7.63 14.26 -4.69
CA VAL A 294 -8.69 14.29 -5.69
C VAL A 294 -8.98 15.73 -6.14
N LEU A 295 -8.99 16.72 -5.25
CA LEU A 295 -9.13 18.14 -5.63
C LEU A 295 -7.99 18.63 -6.52
N MET A 296 -6.74 18.27 -6.20
CA MET A 296 -5.59 18.59 -7.05
C MET A 296 -5.70 17.92 -8.42
N TYR A 297 -6.16 16.67 -8.47
CA TYR A 297 -6.44 15.96 -9.71
C TYR A 297 -7.55 16.64 -10.52
N SER A 298 -8.69 16.98 -9.91
CA SER A 298 -9.79 17.68 -10.57
C SER A 298 -9.34 19.03 -11.15
N ALA A 299 -8.51 19.79 -10.43
CA ALA A 299 -7.93 21.03 -10.94
C ALA A 299 -7.05 20.77 -12.17
N ALA A 300 -6.16 19.77 -12.11
CA ALA A 300 -5.31 19.39 -13.23
C ALA A 300 -6.13 18.94 -14.46
N VAL A 301 -7.23 18.20 -14.27
CA VAL A 301 -8.16 17.81 -15.35
C VAL A 301 -8.86 19.04 -15.94
N ALA A 302 -9.32 19.98 -15.11
CA ALA A 302 -9.97 21.20 -15.58
C ALA A 302 -9.03 22.14 -16.37
N GLU A 303 -7.73 22.04 -16.15
CA GLU A 303 -6.69 22.82 -16.84
C GLU A 303 -6.13 22.09 -18.07
N CYS A 304 -6.28 20.77 -18.15
CA CYS A 304 -5.76 19.98 -19.27
C CYS A 304 -6.71 20.03 -20.48
N GLU A 305 -6.25 20.64 -21.58
CA GLU A 305 -7.02 20.72 -22.83
C GLU A 305 -7.23 19.36 -23.51
N LEU A 306 -6.40 18.36 -23.20
CA LEU A 306 -6.49 17.01 -23.75
C LEU A 306 -7.65 16.19 -23.16
N TYR A 307 -8.22 16.62 -22.02
CA TYR A 307 -9.41 15.97 -21.46
C TYR A 307 -10.68 16.50 -22.14
N PRO A 308 -11.55 15.62 -22.67
CA PRO A 308 -12.72 16.02 -23.43
C PRO A 308 -13.75 16.74 -22.55
N VAL A 309 -14.42 17.72 -23.15
CA VAL A 309 -15.52 18.47 -22.54
C VAL A 309 -16.84 17.81 -22.91
N GLU A 310 -17.71 17.50 -21.94
CA GLU A 310 -19.04 16.95 -22.24
C GLU A 310 -19.97 18.03 -22.81
N GLY A 311 -20.44 17.84 -24.05
CA GLY A 311 -21.52 18.63 -24.66
C GLY A 311 -21.17 20.06 -25.10
N THR A 312 -21.92 20.58 -26.09
CA THR A 312 -21.67 21.88 -26.75
C THR A 312 -22.11 23.06 -25.89
N GLY A 313 -21.15 23.92 -25.48
CA GLY A 313 -21.43 25.33 -25.17
C GLY A 313 -20.61 25.95 -24.03
N GLN A 314 -20.45 25.23 -22.92
CA GLN A 314 -19.64 25.65 -21.75
C GLN A 314 -19.10 24.45 -20.94
N GLY A 315 -19.01 23.27 -21.56
CA GLY A 315 -19.16 21.98 -20.88
C GLY A 315 -18.21 21.67 -19.72
N ARG A 316 -18.77 20.94 -18.75
CA ARG A 316 -18.09 20.34 -17.60
C ARG A 316 -17.21 19.18 -18.05
N ARG A 317 -16.00 19.07 -17.51
CA ARG A 317 -15.15 17.88 -17.69
C ARG A 317 -15.50 16.81 -16.66
N SER A 318 -15.44 15.56 -17.09
CA SER A 318 -15.61 14.40 -16.23
C SER A 318 -14.28 13.97 -15.64
N ALA A 319 -14.15 13.98 -14.31
CA ALA A 319 -13.00 13.40 -13.62
C ALA A 319 -13.34 11.97 -13.18
N THR A 320 -12.62 11.00 -13.74
CA THR A 320 -12.73 9.58 -13.39
C THR A 320 -11.41 9.10 -12.82
N LEU A 321 -11.42 8.21 -11.83
CA LEU A 321 -10.20 7.70 -11.21
C LEU A 321 -10.33 6.23 -10.82
N THR A 322 -9.22 5.52 -10.89
CA THR A 322 -9.08 4.16 -10.36
C THR A 322 -8.29 4.28 -9.07
N THR A 323 -8.72 3.64 -7.99
CA THR A 323 -7.98 3.61 -6.72
C THR A 323 -7.65 2.17 -6.38
N LEU A 324 -6.40 1.95 -5.95
CA LEU A 324 -6.07 0.74 -5.20
C LEU A 324 -6.61 0.89 -3.77
N LEU A 325 -6.54 -0.18 -2.98
CA LEU A 325 -6.66 -0.04 -1.54
C LEU A 325 -5.48 0.78 -1.00
N ILE A 326 -5.77 1.83 -0.23
CA ILE A 326 -4.76 2.74 0.30
C ILE A 326 -4.75 2.66 1.81
N GLY A 327 -3.56 2.45 2.37
CA GLY A 327 -3.38 2.35 3.81
C GLY A 327 -3.90 1.04 4.40
N THR A 328 -4.25 0.04 3.58
CA THR A 328 -4.58 -1.32 4.03
C THR A 328 -3.33 -2.19 4.11
N GLY A 329 -3.31 -3.12 5.07
CA GLY A 329 -2.16 -3.99 5.36
C GLY A 329 -2.14 -4.33 6.84
N ALA A 330 -1.19 -5.14 7.30
CA ALA A 330 -1.16 -5.53 8.71
C ALA A 330 -0.84 -4.32 9.60
N GLY A 331 -1.87 -3.78 10.27
CA GLY A 331 -1.75 -2.55 11.04
C GLY A 331 -2.02 -1.24 10.34
N GLY A 332 -2.40 -1.31 9.07
CA GLY A 332 -3.10 -0.23 8.43
C GLY A 332 -4.59 -0.22 8.82
N LEU A 333 -5.37 0.44 7.99
CA LEU A 333 -6.82 0.41 8.06
C LEU A 333 -7.36 -0.95 7.63
N SER A 334 -8.51 -1.34 8.18
CA SER A 334 -9.26 -2.47 7.64
C SER A 334 -9.75 -2.14 6.22
N VAL A 335 -10.03 -3.16 5.40
CA VAL A 335 -10.59 -2.94 4.05
C VAL A 335 -11.87 -2.10 4.10
N PRO A 336 -12.86 -2.37 4.97
CA PRO A 336 -14.04 -1.51 5.12
C PRO A 336 -13.70 -0.06 5.47
N ASP A 337 -12.76 0.16 6.40
CA ASP A 337 -12.37 1.52 6.82
C ASP A 337 -11.67 2.29 5.69
N SER A 338 -10.80 1.63 4.94
CA SER A 338 -10.13 2.24 3.78
C SER A 338 -11.15 2.61 2.69
N VAL A 339 -12.07 1.70 2.35
CA VAL A 339 -13.13 1.94 1.36
C VAL A 339 -14.00 3.10 1.79
N SER A 340 -14.47 3.10 3.06
CA SER A 340 -15.28 4.19 3.62
C SER A 340 -14.53 5.52 3.60
N ALA A 341 -13.25 5.55 4.01
CA ALA A 341 -12.44 6.76 4.02
C ALA A 341 -12.21 7.34 2.62
N ILE A 342 -11.92 6.49 1.63
CA ILE A 342 -11.75 6.90 0.23
C ILE A 342 -13.05 7.50 -0.31
N LEU A 343 -14.19 6.83 -0.12
CA LEU A 343 -15.49 7.34 -0.56
C LEU A 343 -15.87 8.65 0.13
N ARG A 344 -15.61 8.78 1.44
CA ARG A 344 -15.78 10.05 2.18
C ARG A 344 -14.91 11.15 1.60
N GLY A 345 -13.66 10.86 1.26
CA GLY A 345 -12.74 11.81 0.62
C GLY A 345 -13.25 12.30 -0.73
N VAL A 346 -13.80 11.39 -1.56
CA VAL A 346 -14.41 11.74 -2.85
C VAL A 346 -15.65 12.60 -2.67
N ALA A 347 -16.54 12.23 -1.73
CA ALA A 347 -17.73 13.00 -1.39
C ALA A 347 -17.37 14.42 -0.92
N GLN A 348 -16.35 14.54 -0.07
CA GLN A 348 -15.84 15.82 0.41
C GLN A 348 -15.27 16.67 -0.74
N ALA A 349 -14.48 16.07 -1.64
CA ALA A 349 -13.93 16.78 -2.80
C ALA A 349 -15.05 17.32 -3.71
N ASN A 350 -16.04 16.49 -4.07
CA ASN A 350 -17.17 16.92 -4.89
C ASN A 350 -17.98 18.04 -4.21
N ARG A 351 -18.20 17.96 -2.89
CA ARG A 351 -18.87 19.03 -2.14
C ARG A 351 -18.13 20.35 -2.26
N VAL A 352 -16.80 20.35 -2.08
CA VAL A 352 -15.96 21.55 -2.23
C VAL A 352 -16.02 22.11 -3.66
N LEU A 353 -16.02 21.26 -4.68
CA LEU A 353 -16.14 21.68 -6.09
C LEU A 353 -17.49 22.37 -6.35
N VAL A 354 -18.59 21.80 -5.87
CA VAL A 354 -19.94 22.38 -6.03
C VAL A 354 -20.06 23.70 -5.27
N GLU A 355 -19.67 23.74 -3.99
CA GLU A 355 -19.77 24.93 -3.13
C GLU A 355 -18.93 26.10 -3.67
N SER A 356 -17.80 25.82 -4.32
CA SER A 356 -16.91 26.84 -4.91
C SER A 356 -17.30 27.28 -6.33
N ARG A 357 -18.39 26.74 -6.91
CA ARG A 357 -18.77 26.87 -8.34
C ARG A 357 -17.71 26.35 -9.31
N TYR A 358 -16.70 25.62 -8.83
CA TYR A 358 -15.72 24.93 -9.69
C TYR A 358 -16.32 23.67 -10.33
N GLY A 359 -17.45 23.18 -9.78
CA GLY A 359 -18.24 22.07 -10.29
C GLY A 359 -18.77 22.27 -11.71
N ASP A 360 -18.93 23.53 -12.16
CA ASP A 360 -19.30 23.84 -13.55
C ASP A 360 -18.18 23.46 -14.54
N ARG A 361 -16.92 23.43 -14.06
CA ARG A 361 -15.75 23.07 -14.88
C ARG A 361 -15.40 21.60 -14.78
N VAL A 362 -15.52 21.00 -13.60
CA VAL A 362 -15.14 19.60 -13.36
C VAL A 362 -15.87 19.03 -12.15
N LEU A 363 -16.35 17.80 -12.26
CA LEU A 363 -16.81 16.99 -11.13
C LEU A 363 -16.23 15.59 -11.22
N ILE A 364 -16.18 14.92 -10.07
CA ILE A 364 -15.81 13.51 -10.02
C ILE A 364 -17.06 12.69 -10.33
N ASP A 365 -16.99 11.89 -11.40
CA ASP A 365 -18.15 11.14 -11.93
C ASP A 365 -18.03 9.64 -11.68
N GLU A 366 -16.81 9.10 -11.61
CA GLU A 366 -16.57 7.66 -11.41
C GLU A 366 -15.33 7.38 -10.56
N VAL A 367 -15.46 6.39 -9.68
CA VAL A 367 -14.38 5.81 -8.87
C VAL A 367 -14.40 4.30 -9.03
N GLU A 368 -13.36 3.74 -9.62
CA GLU A 368 -13.15 2.30 -9.74
C GLU A 368 -12.19 1.82 -8.64
N PHE A 369 -12.59 0.84 -7.84
CA PHE A 369 -11.66 0.10 -6.99
C PHE A 369 -11.05 -1.04 -7.78
N LEU A 370 -9.73 -1.05 -7.96
CA LEU A 370 -9.02 -2.12 -8.65
C LEU A 370 -8.15 -2.89 -7.66
N GLU A 371 -8.39 -4.19 -7.56
CA GLU A 371 -7.68 -5.06 -6.61
C GLU A 371 -7.15 -6.32 -7.30
N LEU A 372 -5.92 -6.71 -6.95
CA LEU A 372 -5.22 -7.85 -7.53
C LEU A 372 -5.75 -9.18 -6.99
N TYR A 373 -6.11 -9.24 -5.71
CA TYR A 373 -6.56 -10.46 -5.05
C TYR A 373 -8.09 -10.58 -5.00
N GLU A 374 -8.61 -11.71 -5.48
CA GLU A 374 -10.06 -11.93 -5.64
C GLU A 374 -10.83 -11.77 -4.32
N ASP A 375 -10.30 -12.32 -3.23
CA ASP A 375 -10.97 -12.28 -1.94
C ASP A 375 -11.00 -10.86 -1.34
N LEU A 376 -10.00 -10.02 -1.62
CA LEU A 376 -10.02 -8.59 -1.27
C LEU A 376 -11.01 -7.83 -2.15
N ALA A 377 -11.07 -8.09 -3.45
CA ALA A 377 -12.08 -7.50 -4.34
C ALA A 377 -13.51 -7.81 -3.86
N ILE A 378 -13.76 -9.05 -3.40
CA ILE A 378 -15.02 -9.45 -2.78
C ILE A 378 -15.28 -8.70 -1.47
N GLN A 379 -14.26 -8.50 -0.63
CA GLN A 379 -14.40 -7.70 0.60
C GLN A 379 -14.73 -6.23 0.28
N ILE A 380 -14.13 -5.64 -0.74
CA ILE A 380 -14.43 -4.28 -1.19
C ILE A 380 -15.90 -4.20 -1.64
N ALA A 381 -16.33 -5.12 -2.51
CA ALA A 381 -17.71 -5.15 -3.01
C ALA A 381 -18.74 -5.29 -1.88
N ARG A 382 -18.46 -6.15 -0.88
CA ARG A 382 -19.30 -6.27 0.33
C ARG A 382 -19.32 -4.99 1.17
N SER A 383 -18.17 -4.33 1.32
CA SER A 383 -18.07 -3.07 2.07
C SER A 383 -18.88 -1.96 1.39
N ILE A 384 -18.79 -1.88 0.07
CA ILE A 384 -19.57 -0.97 -0.76
C ILE A 384 -21.07 -1.25 -0.63
N ALA A 385 -21.49 -2.51 -0.71
CA ALA A 385 -22.90 -2.89 -0.56
C ALA A 385 -23.45 -2.50 0.83
N ALA A 386 -22.66 -2.68 1.89
CA ALA A 386 -23.03 -2.27 3.25
C ALA A 386 -23.19 -0.72 3.36
N ILE A 387 -22.25 0.04 2.79
CA ILE A 387 -22.33 1.51 2.73
C ILE A 387 -23.57 1.97 1.96
N GLY A 388 -23.93 1.28 0.87
CA GLY A 388 -25.12 1.59 0.08
C GLY A 388 -26.45 1.28 0.76
N ALA A 389 -26.49 0.30 1.68
CA ALA A 389 -27.72 -0.12 2.35
C ALA A 389 -28.09 0.74 3.57
N GLU A 390 -27.09 1.17 4.36
CA GLU A 390 -27.31 1.76 5.70
C GLU A 390 -26.53 3.08 5.92
N GLY A 391 -25.80 3.57 4.91
CA GLY A 391 -24.84 4.66 5.05
C GLY A 391 -25.36 6.07 4.73
N ASP A 392 -24.77 7.06 5.41
CA ASP A 392 -24.85 8.51 5.14
C ASP A 392 -24.45 8.90 3.70
N LEU A 393 -23.65 8.05 3.05
CA LEU A 393 -23.15 8.21 1.69
C LEU A 393 -24.07 7.68 0.58
N ALA A 394 -25.13 6.91 0.88
CA ALA A 394 -25.97 6.26 -0.12
C ALA A 394 -26.57 7.22 -1.17
N ASP A 395 -26.89 8.45 -0.74
CA ASP A 395 -27.42 9.51 -1.60
C ASP A 395 -26.42 10.11 -2.59
N GLN A 396 -25.11 9.92 -2.36
CA GLN A 396 -24.02 10.59 -3.10
C GLN A 396 -23.34 9.67 -4.12
N PHE A 397 -23.55 8.35 -4.03
CA PHE A 397 -22.91 7.36 -4.88
C PHE A 397 -23.94 6.47 -5.55
N ALA A 398 -23.63 5.99 -6.76
CA ALA A 398 -24.34 4.92 -7.45
C ALA A 398 -23.40 3.71 -7.53
N PHE A 399 -23.72 2.65 -6.81
CA PHE A 399 -22.87 1.47 -6.68
C PHE A 399 -23.24 0.43 -7.74
N GLU A 400 -22.23 -0.12 -8.42
CA GLU A 400 -22.39 -1.26 -9.31
C GLU A 400 -22.40 -2.57 -8.49
N ASP A 401 -23.33 -3.48 -8.82
CA ASP A 401 -23.60 -4.68 -8.01
C ASP A 401 -22.60 -5.83 -8.22
N ARG A 402 -21.75 -5.73 -9.24
CA ARG A 402 -20.91 -6.85 -9.69
C ARG A 402 -19.45 -6.44 -9.86
N ILE A 403 -18.57 -7.36 -9.49
CA ILE A 403 -17.14 -7.24 -9.75
C ILE A 403 -16.90 -7.50 -11.24
N VAL A 404 -16.08 -6.66 -11.85
CA VAL A 404 -15.62 -6.82 -13.24
C VAL A 404 -14.26 -7.52 -13.22
N ASP A 405 -14.17 -8.69 -13.84
CA ASP A 405 -12.90 -9.39 -13.97
C ASP A 405 -12.05 -8.73 -15.07
N VAL A 406 -10.85 -8.29 -14.72
CA VAL A 406 -9.83 -7.83 -15.68
C VAL A 406 -8.62 -8.78 -15.63
N PRO A 407 -7.81 -8.89 -16.71
CA PRO A 407 -6.78 -9.92 -16.74
C PRO A 407 -5.69 -9.73 -15.66
N GLY A 408 -4.95 -10.80 -15.37
CA GLY A 408 -3.85 -10.79 -14.41
C GLY A 408 -4.26 -10.81 -12.93
N GLY A 409 -5.54 -11.01 -12.61
CA GLY A 409 -6.00 -11.24 -11.23
C GLY A 409 -5.42 -12.50 -10.58
N ARG A 410 -5.20 -12.44 -9.27
CA ARG A 410 -4.66 -13.52 -8.44
C ARG A 410 -5.71 -14.08 -7.48
N GLN A 411 -5.55 -15.35 -7.13
CA GLN A 411 -6.37 -16.08 -6.16
C GLN A 411 -5.49 -16.60 -5.02
N ARG A 412 -6.04 -16.69 -3.81
CA ARG A 412 -5.39 -17.31 -2.66
C ARG A 412 -6.35 -18.27 -1.96
N VAL A 413 -5.87 -19.48 -1.65
CA VAL A 413 -6.67 -20.52 -0.98
C VAL A 413 -6.73 -20.27 0.53
N THR A 414 -5.63 -19.82 1.10
CA THR A 414 -5.51 -19.43 2.50
C THR A 414 -4.99 -18.01 2.56
N PHE A 415 -5.56 -17.24 3.49
CA PHE A 415 -4.97 -15.98 3.90
C PHE A 415 -4.06 -16.27 5.10
N ALA A 416 -2.77 -16.34 4.84
CA ALA A 416 -1.76 -16.09 5.86
C ALA A 416 -1.27 -14.65 5.61
N GLU A 417 -1.23 -13.81 6.66
CA GLU A 417 -0.44 -12.58 6.58
C GLU A 417 0.95 -12.96 6.05
N ALA A 418 1.44 -12.20 5.07
CA ALA A 418 2.67 -12.54 4.38
C ALA A 418 3.76 -12.82 5.42
N PRO A 419 4.36 -14.04 5.46
CA PRO A 419 5.48 -14.32 6.34
C PRO A 419 6.61 -13.38 5.92
N GLY A 420 6.83 -12.33 6.72
CA GLY A 420 7.65 -11.18 6.34
C GLY A 420 7.11 -9.84 6.80
N TRP A 421 5.82 -9.72 7.18
CA TRP A 421 5.30 -8.46 7.74
C TRP A 421 5.91 -8.19 9.12
N TRP A 422 6.49 -7.01 9.29
CA TRP A 422 7.08 -6.56 10.55
C TRP A 422 6.09 -5.72 11.34
N ARG A 423 5.63 -6.24 12.48
CA ARG A 423 4.77 -5.50 13.41
C ARG A 423 5.59 -4.43 14.13
N ARG A 424 5.16 -3.17 14.08
CA ARG A 424 5.84 -2.07 14.78
C ARG A 424 5.26 -1.91 16.18
N LEU A 425 6.12 -2.09 17.18
CA LEU A 425 5.80 -1.90 18.59
C LEU A 425 6.62 -0.71 19.11
N GLN A 426 5.95 0.39 19.44
CA GLN A 426 6.60 1.53 20.09
C GLN A 426 6.69 1.28 21.59
N ILE A 427 7.90 1.43 22.13
CA ILE A 427 8.18 1.29 23.56
C ILE A 427 8.93 2.54 24.01
N LEU A 428 8.25 3.37 24.81
CA LEU A 428 8.83 4.60 25.36
C LEU A 428 8.99 4.45 26.86
N ALA A 429 10.18 4.75 27.36
CA ALA A 429 10.41 4.91 28.79
C ALA A 429 10.07 6.35 29.19
N ASP A 430 9.20 6.51 30.19
CA ASP A 430 8.91 7.80 30.83
C ASP A 430 9.98 8.12 31.90
N ASP A 431 10.04 9.39 32.33
CA ASP A 431 10.98 9.87 33.36
C ASP A 431 10.90 9.06 34.66
N ASP A 432 9.71 8.58 35.02
CA ASP A 432 9.45 7.76 36.21
C ASP A 432 9.89 6.28 36.06
N GLY A 433 10.43 5.90 34.89
CA GLY A 433 10.89 4.54 34.60
C GLY A 433 9.78 3.55 34.18
N ALA A 434 8.55 4.04 34.01
CA ALA A 434 7.47 3.24 33.43
C ALA A 434 7.70 3.03 31.93
N LEU A 435 7.38 1.83 31.43
CA LEU A 435 7.45 1.51 30.01
C LEU A 435 6.06 1.59 29.39
N ARG A 436 5.90 2.45 28.39
CA ARG A 436 4.68 2.61 27.62
C ARG A 436 4.80 1.83 26.32
N PHE A 437 3.92 0.85 26.14
CA PHE A 437 3.83 0.03 24.92
C PHE A 437 2.67 0.55 24.07
N SER A 438 2.93 0.81 22.79
CA SER A 438 1.92 1.20 21.80
C SER A 438 2.13 0.39 20.53
N ALA A 439 1.17 -0.49 20.22
CA ALA A 439 1.17 -1.22 18.95
C ALA A 439 0.74 -0.25 17.84
N LEU A 440 1.64 0.06 16.92
CA LEU A 440 1.39 0.99 15.81
C LEU A 440 0.71 0.31 14.62
N THR A 441 0.70 -1.04 14.60
CA THR A 441 0.37 -1.80 13.41
C THR A 441 -0.54 -3.00 13.66
N ASP A 442 -1.55 -2.93 14.52
CA ASP A 442 -2.53 -4.03 14.61
C ASP A 442 -3.99 -3.61 14.49
N ARG A 443 -4.36 -2.37 14.84
CA ARG A 443 -5.76 -1.95 14.89
C ARG A 443 -5.88 -0.44 14.67
N ALA A 444 -7.06 0.01 14.24
CA ALA A 444 -7.48 1.41 14.16
C ALA A 444 -7.50 2.16 15.53
N ARG A 445 -6.92 1.56 16.59
CA ARG A 445 -6.77 2.13 17.92
C ARG A 445 -5.35 1.82 18.41
N ALA A 446 -4.56 2.85 18.69
CA ALA A 446 -3.32 2.72 19.43
C ALA A 446 -3.66 2.28 20.86
N GLU A 447 -3.55 0.99 21.16
CA GLU A 447 -3.73 0.47 22.51
C GLU A 447 -2.47 0.78 23.32
N VAL A 448 -2.59 1.72 24.26
CA VAL A 448 -1.50 2.10 25.16
C VAL A 448 -1.55 1.23 26.41
N SER A 449 -0.52 0.41 26.63
CA SER A 449 -0.33 -0.34 27.87
C SER A 449 0.81 0.26 28.68
N LEU A 450 0.54 0.64 29.92
CA LEU A 450 1.55 1.09 30.88
C LEU A 450 2.00 -0.11 31.71
N GLN A 451 3.28 -0.45 31.61
CA GLN A 451 3.92 -1.43 32.48
C GLN A 451 4.71 -0.67 33.56
N PRO A 452 4.19 -0.57 34.79
CA PRO A 452 4.97 -0.05 35.91
C PRO A 452 6.09 -1.05 36.23
N THR A 453 7.33 -0.67 35.97
CA THR A 453 8.50 -1.52 36.27
C THR A 453 9.24 -0.99 37.50
N GLN A 454 9.72 -1.89 38.36
CA GLN A 454 10.67 -1.52 39.40
C GLN A 454 12.06 -1.39 38.75
N ARG A 455 12.37 -0.19 38.22
CA ARG A 455 13.57 0.12 37.42
C ARG A 455 14.85 -0.46 38.02
N ALA A 456 15.04 -0.33 39.34
CA ALA A 456 16.22 -0.84 40.05
C ALA A 456 16.37 -2.37 40.02
N LEU A 457 15.26 -3.13 40.04
CA LEU A 457 15.29 -4.59 39.99
C LEU A 457 15.62 -5.08 38.58
N VAL A 458 14.99 -4.48 37.57
CA VAL A 458 15.24 -4.82 36.16
C VAL A 458 16.67 -4.46 35.78
N ASP A 459 17.15 -3.27 36.14
CA ASP A 459 18.50 -2.81 35.84
C ASP A 459 19.56 -3.77 36.45
N ARG A 460 19.31 -4.32 37.65
CA ARG A 460 20.17 -5.35 38.26
C ARG A 460 20.22 -6.65 37.46
N PHE A 461 19.09 -7.12 36.91
CA PHE A 461 19.07 -8.32 36.07
C PHE A 461 19.73 -8.07 34.71
N VAL A 462 19.56 -6.87 34.14
CA VAL A 462 20.26 -6.47 32.91
C VAL A 462 21.78 -6.45 33.13
N GLU A 463 22.26 -5.91 34.26
CA GLU A 463 23.69 -5.92 34.60
C GLU A 463 24.27 -7.34 34.71
N GLN A 464 23.49 -8.29 35.24
CA GLN A 464 23.91 -9.70 35.34
C GLN A 464 24.00 -10.39 33.98
N SER A 465 23.13 -10.06 33.01
CA SER A 465 23.13 -10.70 31.70
C SER A 465 24.21 -10.18 30.76
N ILE A 466 24.53 -8.88 30.84
CA ILE A 466 25.47 -8.23 29.91
C ILE A 466 26.95 -8.39 30.28
N THR A 467 27.25 -8.89 31.48
CA THR A 467 28.64 -9.07 31.96
C THR A 467 29.21 -10.46 31.65
N ARG A 468 28.38 -11.37 31.12
CA ARG A 468 28.73 -12.76 30.82
C ARG A 468 28.32 -13.12 29.40
N THR A 469 29.06 -14.03 28.78
CA THR A 469 28.73 -14.59 27.45
C THR A 469 27.91 -15.87 27.53
N ALA A 470 27.74 -16.46 28.72
CA ALA A 470 26.97 -17.69 28.90
C ALA A 470 25.45 -17.43 28.85
N THR A 471 24.70 -18.35 28.26
CA THR A 471 23.23 -18.33 28.26
C THR A 471 22.69 -18.54 29.68
N ASP A 472 21.81 -17.65 30.15
CA ASP A 472 21.05 -17.81 31.40
C ASP A 472 19.54 -17.74 31.11
N ARG A 473 18.94 -18.92 30.95
CA ARG A 473 17.52 -19.05 30.62
C ARG A 473 16.61 -18.51 31.72
N GLN A 474 16.96 -18.70 32.99
CA GLN A 474 16.14 -18.22 34.10
C GLN A 474 16.10 -16.69 34.13
N LEU A 475 17.22 -16.05 33.85
CA LEU A 475 17.30 -14.60 33.72
C LEU A 475 16.49 -14.11 32.51
N SER A 476 16.65 -14.71 31.33
CA SER A 476 15.89 -14.35 30.12
C SER A 476 14.37 -14.45 30.32
N THR A 477 13.89 -15.50 31.00
CA THR A 477 12.47 -15.65 31.35
C THR A 477 12.04 -14.64 32.41
N THR A 478 12.88 -14.35 33.40
CA THR A 478 12.58 -13.31 34.41
C THR A 478 12.46 -11.93 33.76
N LEU A 479 13.34 -11.57 32.83
CA LEU A 479 13.24 -10.31 32.07
C LEU A 479 11.98 -10.25 31.21
N PHE A 480 11.61 -11.36 30.56
CA PHE A 480 10.36 -11.47 29.80
C PHE A 480 9.14 -11.19 30.70
N GLU A 481 9.12 -11.76 31.90
CA GLU A 481 8.03 -11.57 32.85
C GLU A 481 7.94 -10.15 33.42
N LEU A 482 9.07 -9.48 33.61
CA LEU A 482 9.11 -8.14 34.21
C LEU A 482 8.91 -7.01 33.19
N LEU A 483 9.46 -7.14 31.98
CA LEU A 483 9.47 -6.06 30.98
C LEU A 483 8.20 -6.01 30.13
N LEU A 484 7.59 -7.15 29.82
CA LEU A 484 6.40 -7.18 28.96
C LEU A 484 5.10 -7.13 29.79
N PRO A 485 4.07 -6.39 29.35
CA PRO A 485 2.74 -6.46 29.94
C PRO A 485 2.06 -7.80 29.62
N ASN A 486 1.22 -8.30 30.53
CA ASN A 486 0.59 -9.64 30.42
C ASN A 486 -0.14 -9.87 29.08
N ARG A 487 -0.80 -8.85 28.53
CA ARG A 487 -1.47 -8.96 27.22
C ARG A 487 -0.50 -9.25 26.07
N LEU A 488 0.69 -8.66 26.07
CA LEU A 488 1.70 -8.93 25.02
C LEU A 488 2.30 -10.33 25.21
N LYS A 489 2.40 -10.83 26.45
CA LYS A 489 2.79 -12.22 26.72
C LYS A 489 1.78 -13.21 26.13
N GLU A 490 0.48 -12.94 26.27
CA GLU A 490 -0.60 -13.76 25.70
C GLU A 490 -0.58 -13.81 24.15
N GLN A 491 -0.07 -12.75 23.50
CA GLN A 491 0.06 -12.64 22.03
C GLN A 491 1.42 -13.14 21.49
N THR A 492 2.38 -13.40 22.37
CA THR A 492 3.72 -13.90 22.00
C THR A 492 3.72 -15.23 21.21
N PRO A 493 2.74 -16.14 21.33
CA PRO A 493 2.69 -17.37 20.54
C PRO A 493 2.61 -17.19 19.02
N ASP A 494 2.21 -16.00 18.52
CA ASP A 494 1.99 -15.77 17.09
C ASP A 494 3.29 -15.62 16.27
N ARG A 495 4.47 -15.61 16.93
CA ARG A 495 5.82 -15.67 16.29
C ARG A 495 6.04 -14.67 15.15
N GLN A 496 5.45 -13.49 15.24
CA GLN A 496 5.55 -12.43 14.24
C GLN A 496 6.88 -11.68 14.31
N HIS A 497 7.37 -11.16 13.17
CA HIS A 497 8.55 -10.28 13.14
C HIS A 497 8.23 -8.92 13.75
N LEU A 498 9.17 -8.32 14.48
CA LEU A 498 8.97 -7.10 15.27
C LEU A 498 9.96 -6.00 14.88
N VAL A 499 9.45 -4.80 14.62
CA VAL A 499 10.23 -3.56 14.71
C VAL A 499 9.93 -2.89 16.05
N LEU A 500 10.95 -2.75 16.88
CA LEU A 500 10.85 -2.03 18.16
C LEU A 500 11.21 -0.56 17.93
N VAL A 501 10.24 0.34 18.06
CA VAL A 501 10.48 1.80 17.99
C VAL A 501 10.74 2.29 19.41
N LEU A 502 11.97 2.70 19.70
CA LEU A 502 12.47 2.94 21.06
C LEU A 502 12.95 4.38 21.20
N ASN A 503 12.72 5.00 22.36
CA ASN A 503 13.53 6.15 22.78
C ASN A 503 14.86 5.69 23.39
N GLU A 504 15.79 6.61 23.62
CA GLU A 504 17.15 6.29 24.13
C GLU A 504 17.10 5.52 25.46
N ASP A 505 16.16 5.85 26.35
CA ASP A 505 15.99 5.16 27.63
C ASP A 505 15.41 3.74 27.49
N ALA A 506 14.47 3.50 26.58
CA ALA A 506 13.94 2.15 26.34
C ALA A 506 14.93 1.27 25.55
N ALA A 507 15.80 1.87 24.73
CA ALA A 507 16.81 1.15 23.94
C ALA A 507 17.87 0.42 24.79
N ARG A 508 18.05 0.79 26.06
CA ARG A 508 19.04 0.14 26.94
C ARG A 508 18.70 -1.30 27.32
N TYR A 509 17.43 -1.71 27.21
CA TYR A 509 16.99 -3.03 27.60
C TYR A 509 17.34 -4.08 26.52
N PRO A 510 17.73 -5.31 26.92
CA PRO A 510 18.10 -6.38 25.99
C PRO A 510 16.84 -7.12 25.50
N TRP A 511 16.01 -6.45 24.70
CA TRP A 511 14.76 -7.00 24.15
C TRP A 511 14.94 -8.33 23.41
N GLU A 512 16.11 -8.53 22.81
CA GLU A 512 16.47 -9.72 22.08
C GLU A 512 16.66 -10.94 22.98
N LEU A 513 17.02 -10.74 24.26
CA LEU A 513 17.22 -11.82 25.23
C LEU A 513 15.91 -12.37 25.82
N LEU A 514 14.77 -11.72 25.54
CA LEU A 514 13.50 -12.11 26.13
C LEU A 514 13.05 -13.50 25.65
N GLN A 515 12.62 -14.32 26.61
CA GLN A 515 12.26 -15.71 26.37
C GLN A 515 11.03 -16.13 27.19
N ASP A 516 9.92 -16.42 26.50
CA ASP A 516 8.69 -16.96 27.10
C ASP A 516 8.84 -18.47 27.45
N ARG A 517 9.23 -19.31 26.48
CA ARG A 517 9.28 -20.80 26.61
C ARG A 517 10.57 -21.46 26.10
N GLU A 518 10.50 -22.44 25.18
CA GLU A 518 11.64 -23.30 24.78
C GLU A 518 12.74 -22.59 24.00
N ARG A 519 12.42 -21.54 23.23
CA ARG A 519 13.39 -20.76 22.45
C ARG A 519 13.21 -19.25 22.66
N PRO A 520 14.29 -18.45 22.50
CA PRO A 520 14.22 -16.99 22.56
C PRO A 520 13.45 -16.37 21.38
N LEU A 521 12.81 -15.22 21.62
CA LEU A 521 11.99 -14.55 20.59
C LEU A 521 12.81 -14.10 19.38
N ALA A 522 14.01 -13.54 19.61
CA ALA A 522 14.89 -13.06 18.54
C ALA A 522 15.46 -14.15 17.62
N VAL A 523 15.25 -15.42 17.97
CA VAL A 523 15.65 -16.60 17.19
C VAL A 523 14.45 -17.18 16.45
N GLU A 524 13.27 -17.18 17.07
CA GLU A 524 12.05 -17.65 16.43
C GLU A 524 11.52 -16.64 15.39
N ALA A 525 11.63 -15.34 15.67
CA ALA A 525 11.17 -14.25 14.81
C ALA A 525 12.23 -13.15 14.66
N GLY A 526 12.19 -12.43 13.54
CA GLY A 526 13.04 -11.27 13.30
C GLY A 526 12.72 -10.15 14.28
N ILE A 527 13.75 -9.57 14.91
CA ILE A 527 13.64 -8.39 15.78
C ILE A 527 14.66 -7.34 15.32
N VAL A 528 14.15 -6.18 14.89
CA VAL A 528 14.92 -5.01 14.47
C VAL A 528 14.48 -3.80 15.31
N ARG A 529 15.39 -2.84 15.54
CA ARG A 529 15.13 -1.63 16.31
C ARG A 529 15.06 -0.40 15.41
N GLN A 530 14.29 0.59 15.81
CA GLN A 530 14.34 1.96 15.29
C GLN A 530 14.42 2.91 16.48
N LEU A 531 15.29 3.92 16.38
CA LEU A 531 15.46 4.91 17.43
C LEU A 531 14.64 6.15 17.11
N GLU A 532 13.76 6.53 18.02
CA GLU A 532 13.07 7.82 17.98
C GLU A 532 14.03 8.90 18.47
N THR A 533 14.36 9.86 17.61
CA THR A 533 15.30 10.95 17.94
C THR A 533 14.83 12.27 17.33
N GLU A 534 14.92 13.36 18.10
CA GLU A 534 14.59 14.71 17.66
C GLU A 534 15.74 15.39 16.90
N VAL A 535 16.97 14.92 17.10
CA VAL A 535 18.18 15.53 16.54
C VAL A 535 18.71 14.63 15.42
N PHE A 536 18.56 15.04 14.17
CA PHE A 536 19.05 14.29 13.01
C PHE A 536 19.64 15.20 11.93
N ARG A 537 20.42 14.63 11.02
CA ARG A 537 21.00 15.35 9.88
C ARG A 537 19.95 15.54 8.78
N GLU A 538 19.51 16.77 8.56
CA GLU A 538 18.47 17.10 7.56
C GLU A 538 18.83 16.73 6.11
N LYS A 539 20.12 16.79 5.75
CA LYS A 539 20.62 16.43 4.40
C LYS A 539 21.61 15.26 4.47
N ILE A 540 21.18 14.10 4.00
CA ILE A 540 21.98 12.88 3.98
C ILE A 540 22.66 12.74 2.61
N ASN A 541 23.99 12.77 2.59
CA ASN A 541 24.78 12.52 1.39
C ASN A 541 25.26 11.06 1.39
N LEU A 542 24.55 10.19 0.69
CA LEU A 542 24.93 8.79 0.52
C LEU A 542 25.92 8.62 -0.65
N THR A 543 26.76 7.59 -0.59
CA THR A 543 27.64 7.19 -1.70
C THR A 543 27.07 5.99 -2.45
N ALA A 544 26.94 6.09 -3.76
CA ALA A 544 26.52 4.97 -4.60
C ALA A 544 27.68 3.99 -4.92
N ARG A 545 28.92 4.33 -4.56
CA ARG A 545 30.10 3.52 -4.90
C ARG A 545 30.24 2.34 -3.93
N LYS A 546 30.49 1.12 -4.45
CA LYS A 546 30.83 -0.08 -3.66
C LYS A 546 32.19 0.07 -2.96
N THR A 547 32.23 0.79 -1.86
CA THR A 547 33.44 1.10 -1.08
C THR A 547 33.21 0.71 0.37
N ALA A 548 34.23 0.15 1.01
CA ALA A 548 34.14 -0.26 2.40
C ALA A 548 35.40 0.10 3.21
N LEU A 549 35.22 0.48 4.47
CA LEU A 549 36.29 0.63 5.45
C LEU A 549 36.14 -0.44 6.51
N VAL A 550 37.19 -1.22 6.73
CA VAL A 550 37.22 -2.31 7.72
C VAL A 550 38.37 -2.04 8.69
N VAL A 551 38.04 -1.79 9.95
CA VAL A 551 39.01 -1.57 11.05
C VAL A 551 38.91 -2.75 12.01
N GLY A 552 40.04 -3.38 12.32
CA GLY A 552 40.10 -4.52 13.24
C GLY A 552 41.25 -4.42 14.23
N ASP A 553 40.94 -4.39 15.52
CA ASP A 553 41.89 -4.38 16.64
C ASP A 553 43.04 -3.35 16.50
N PRO A 554 42.74 -2.04 16.59
CA PRO A 554 43.77 -1.00 16.65
C PRO A 554 44.78 -1.24 17.79
N PRO A 555 46.09 -0.99 17.58
CA PRO A 555 47.11 -1.23 18.59
C PRO A 555 46.92 -0.26 19.77
N SER A 556 46.85 -0.79 20.99
CA SER A 556 46.59 -0.01 22.20
C SER A 556 47.38 -0.54 23.40
N ASP A 557 47.16 0.06 24.58
CA ASP A 557 47.66 -0.42 25.88
C ASP A 557 46.85 -1.60 26.45
N GLN A 558 45.82 -2.06 25.72
CA GLN A 558 44.98 -3.19 26.08
C GLN A 558 45.49 -4.51 25.46
N ILE A 559 44.90 -5.62 25.89
CA ILE A 559 45.27 -6.97 25.41
C ILE A 559 44.89 -7.07 23.93
N GLU A 560 45.79 -7.56 23.07
CA GLU A 560 45.49 -7.81 21.66
C GLU A 560 44.26 -8.74 21.51
N LEU A 561 43.44 -8.49 20.49
CA LEU A 561 42.21 -9.23 20.19
C LEU A 561 42.35 -10.02 18.87
N PRO A 562 42.96 -11.22 18.87
CA PRO A 562 43.06 -12.06 17.68
C PRO A 562 41.71 -12.36 17.03
N GLY A 563 40.64 -12.50 17.83
CA GLY A 563 39.26 -12.69 17.35
C GLY A 563 38.79 -11.53 16.47
N ALA A 564 38.93 -10.29 16.95
CA ALA A 564 38.58 -9.08 16.20
C ALA A 564 39.41 -8.93 14.91
N GLN A 565 40.70 -9.29 14.95
CA GLN A 565 41.53 -9.31 13.73
C GLN A 565 41.06 -10.36 12.72
N LYS A 566 40.67 -11.56 13.18
CA LYS A 566 40.15 -12.65 12.34
C LYS A 566 38.81 -12.27 11.70
N GLU A 567 37.90 -11.70 12.47
CA GLU A 567 36.61 -11.18 11.98
C GLU A 567 36.82 -10.11 10.90
N ALA A 568 37.66 -9.10 11.18
CA ALA A 568 37.92 -8.01 10.24
C ALA A 568 38.53 -8.53 8.92
N ARG A 569 39.44 -9.51 8.96
CA ARG A 569 39.99 -10.14 7.74
C ARG A 569 38.91 -10.87 6.94
N MET A 570 38.09 -11.66 7.61
CA MET A 570 36.98 -12.39 6.98
C MET A 570 35.96 -11.44 6.32
N VAL A 571 35.60 -10.34 6.99
CA VAL A 571 34.69 -9.33 6.45
C VAL A 571 35.31 -8.63 5.24
N ALA A 572 36.60 -8.27 5.32
CA ALA A 572 37.32 -7.65 4.21
C ALA A 572 37.36 -8.56 2.97
N GLU A 573 37.64 -9.85 3.15
CA GLU A 573 37.62 -10.86 2.08
C GLU A 573 36.22 -11.03 1.48
N THR A 574 35.19 -11.13 2.33
CA THR A 574 33.79 -11.30 1.90
C THR A 574 33.30 -10.12 1.07
N LEU A 575 33.61 -8.89 1.48
CA LEU A 575 33.26 -7.67 0.75
C LEU A 575 34.04 -7.55 -0.57
N ALA A 576 35.34 -7.84 -0.56
CA ALA A 576 36.16 -7.83 -1.77
C ALA A 576 35.66 -8.83 -2.82
N GLY A 577 35.21 -10.01 -2.38
CA GLY A 577 34.58 -11.03 -3.25
C GLY A 577 33.30 -10.57 -3.94
N HIS A 578 32.64 -9.51 -3.44
CA HIS A 578 31.42 -8.92 -4.02
C HIS A 578 31.69 -7.55 -4.66
N GLU A 579 32.91 -7.35 -5.17
CA GLU A 579 33.35 -6.16 -5.92
C GLU A 579 33.40 -4.86 -5.11
N TYR A 580 33.50 -4.93 -3.77
CA TYR A 580 33.78 -3.73 -2.99
C TYR A 580 35.26 -3.36 -3.06
N LYS A 581 35.52 -2.07 -3.25
CA LYS A 581 36.84 -1.49 -2.98
C LYS A 581 37.01 -1.38 -1.46
N VAL A 582 37.67 -2.37 -0.87
CA VAL A 582 37.89 -2.44 0.58
C VAL A 582 39.18 -1.72 0.98
N THR A 583 39.07 -0.79 1.92
CA THR A 583 40.21 -0.22 2.67
C THR A 583 40.24 -0.90 4.03
N SER A 584 41.22 -1.77 4.29
CA SER A 584 41.37 -2.46 5.57
C SER A 584 42.52 -1.88 6.41
N ARG A 585 42.31 -1.82 7.72
CA ARG A 585 43.30 -1.42 8.73
C ARG A 585 43.17 -2.42 9.88
N ILE A 586 44.11 -3.37 10.01
CA ILE A 586 43.98 -4.49 10.95
C ILE A 586 45.25 -4.69 11.77
N GLY A 587 45.11 -4.84 13.09
CA GLY A 587 46.22 -5.06 14.01
C GLY A 587 47.22 -3.91 13.95
N ARG A 588 48.50 -4.21 13.71
CA ARG A 588 49.56 -3.19 13.64
C ARG A 588 49.40 -2.17 12.51
N GLU A 589 48.63 -2.49 11.46
CA GLU A 589 48.33 -1.57 10.36
C GLU A 589 47.18 -0.61 10.69
N ALA A 590 46.53 -0.78 11.86
CA ALA A 590 45.42 0.01 12.33
C ALA A 590 45.83 1.07 13.37
N ASP A 591 47.01 1.65 13.25
CA ASP A 591 47.40 2.78 14.11
C ASP A 591 46.42 3.96 13.98
N ALA A 592 46.35 4.78 15.04
CA ALA A 592 45.34 5.84 15.15
C ALA A 592 45.34 6.80 13.95
N ASP A 593 46.52 7.21 13.47
CA ASP A 593 46.66 8.10 12.32
C ASP A 593 46.15 7.44 11.05
N ALA A 594 46.49 6.16 10.82
CA ALA A 594 46.06 5.41 9.66
C ALA A 594 44.54 5.21 9.63
N VAL A 595 43.91 4.95 10.78
CA VAL A 595 42.45 4.79 10.90
C VAL A 595 41.74 6.12 10.64
N ILE A 596 42.16 7.21 11.27
CA ILE A 596 41.55 8.54 11.09
C ILE A 596 41.72 9.03 9.64
N LYS A 597 42.91 8.88 9.05
CA LYS A 597 43.15 9.23 7.65
C LYS A 597 42.26 8.39 6.72
N ALA A 598 42.11 7.09 6.97
CA ALA A 598 41.22 6.24 6.18
C ALA A 598 39.77 6.70 6.31
N LEU A 599 39.26 6.93 7.53
CA LEU A 599 37.89 7.36 7.80
C LEU A 599 37.47 8.60 6.98
N PHE A 600 38.39 9.53 6.75
CA PHE A 600 38.15 10.78 6.01
C PHE A 600 38.63 10.80 4.55
N ALA A 601 39.30 9.73 4.08
CA ALA A 601 39.93 9.71 2.75
C ALA A 601 38.94 9.47 1.59
N ASP A 602 37.90 8.68 1.82
CA ASP A 602 36.90 8.32 0.81
C ASP A 602 35.52 8.32 1.48
N GLY A 603 34.47 8.22 0.67
CA GLY A 603 33.14 7.97 1.23
C GLY A 603 32.80 6.50 1.13
N TYR A 604 32.45 5.90 2.27
CA TYR A 604 32.24 4.46 2.41
C TYR A 604 30.76 4.10 2.42
N ARG A 605 30.40 3.07 1.67
CA ARG A 605 29.04 2.50 1.70
C ARG A 605 28.86 1.55 2.87
N VAL A 606 29.91 0.81 3.22
CA VAL A 606 29.97 -0.10 4.38
C VAL A 606 31.10 0.32 5.32
N LEU A 607 30.81 0.41 6.60
CA LEU A 607 31.82 0.63 7.65
C LEU A 607 31.78 -0.54 8.64
N HIS A 608 32.92 -1.17 8.89
CA HIS A 608 33.06 -2.26 9.87
C HIS A 608 34.12 -1.88 10.90
N LEU A 609 33.75 -1.85 12.17
CA LEU A 609 34.60 -1.45 13.29
C LEU A 609 34.65 -2.58 14.32
N ALA A 610 35.79 -3.22 14.49
CA ALA A 610 36.02 -4.26 15.49
C ALA A 610 37.22 -3.90 16.37
N GLY A 611 37.09 -3.99 17.70
CA GLY A 611 38.18 -3.63 18.62
C GLY A 611 37.75 -3.41 20.07
N HIS A 612 38.58 -2.69 20.84
CA HIS A 612 38.24 -2.34 22.22
C HIS A 612 37.33 -1.13 22.30
N GLY A 613 36.39 -1.19 23.22
CA GLY A 613 35.44 -0.13 23.50
C GLY A 613 35.53 0.36 24.94
N VAL A 614 35.46 1.68 25.15
CA VAL A 614 35.51 2.29 26.49
C VAL A 614 34.30 3.17 26.75
N TYR A 615 33.72 3.09 27.96
CA TYR A 615 32.59 3.90 28.39
C TYR A 615 32.97 4.75 29.60
N ASP A 616 32.70 6.06 29.53
CA ASP A 616 32.90 7.02 30.62
C ASP A 616 34.29 6.93 31.29
N GLN A 617 35.30 6.57 30.48
CA GLN A 617 36.66 6.31 30.92
C GLN A 617 37.35 7.63 31.24
N VAL A 618 37.93 7.72 32.43
CA VAL A 618 38.71 8.89 32.84
C VAL A 618 40.06 8.85 32.14
N VAL A 619 40.27 9.77 31.20
CA VAL A 619 41.59 10.04 30.63
C VAL A 619 42.29 11.02 31.55
N ALA A 620 43.40 10.60 32.13
CA ALA A 620 44.18 11.45 33.04
C ALA A 620 44.72 12.68 32.32
N ALA A 621 44.85 13.78 33.06
CA ALA A 621 45.49 14.99 32.55
C ALA A 621 46.93 14.65 32.14
N HIS A 622 47.28 14.95 30.89
CA HIS A 622 48.60 14.67 30.35
C HIS A 622 49.19 15.92 29.70
N ARG A 623 50.51 15.88 29.52
CA ARG A 623 51.28 16.94 28.89
C ARG A 623 51.51 16.55 27.44
N GLN A 624 50.92 17.28 26.51
CA GLN A 624 51.11 17.05 25.08
C GLN A 624 52.07 18.10 24.52
N PHE A 625 53.12 17.64 23.86
CA PHE A 625 54.02 18.52 23.12
C PHE A 625 53.33 18.90 21.80
N CYS A 626 53.16 20.20 21.54
CA CYS A 626 52.59 20.69 20.29
C CYS A 626 53.71 20.97 19.30
N ASP A 627 53.77 20.18 18.22
CA ASP A 627 54.79 20.32 17.19
C ASP A 627 54.71 21.66 16.44
N ASP A 628 53.51 22.26 16.37
CA ASP A 628 53.29 23.55 15.68
C ASP A 628 53.81 24.77 16.45
N CYS A 629 53.85 24.73 17.78
CA CYS A 629 54.30 25.86 18.61
C CYS A 629 55.47 25.54 19.54
N GLY A 630 55.95 24.30 19.55
CA GLY A 630 57.10 23.86 20.35
C GLY A 630 56.89 23.88 21.87
N THR A 631 55.64 24.07 22.33
CA THR A 631 55.30 24.16 23.76
C THR A 631 54.49 22.96 24.24
N VAL A 632 54.71 22.61 25.51
CA VAL A 632 53.97 21.55 26.20
C VAL A 632 52.67 22.12 26.74
N HIS A 633 51.54 21.68 26.19
CA HIS A 633 50.21 22.02 26.69
C HIS A 633 49.75 21.02 27.76
N GLN A 634 49.14 21.54 28.82
CA GLN A 634 48.51 20.72 29.85
C GLN A 634 47.07 20.44 29.43
N CYS A 635 46.82 19.22 28.97
CA CYS A 635 45.48 18.77 28.60
C CYS A 635 44.74 18.37 29.88
N PRO A 636 43.63 19.04 30.23
CA PRO A 636 42.83 18.64 31.39
C PRO A 636 42.27 17.23 31.19
N GLY A 637 42.18 16.48 32.28
CA GLY A 637 41.55 15.17 32.26
C GLY A 637 40.08 15.29 31.88
N HIS A 638 39.61 14.38 31.04
CA HIS A 638 38.22 14.35 30.56
C HIS A 638 37.73 12.91 30.51
N ARG A 639 36.41 12.74 30.44
CA ARG A 639 35.78 11.42 30.32
C ARG A 639 35.46 11.17 28.86
N VAL A 640 35.79 9.98 28.36
CA VAL A 640 35.63 9.63 26.96
C VAL A 640 34.82 8.35 26.80
N THR A 641 33.99 8.32 25.77
CA THR A 641 33.25 7.14 25.32
C THR A 641 33.52 6.95 23.83
N GLY A 642 34.06 5.80 23.43
CA GLY A 642 34.42 5.54 22.04
C GLY A 642 35.17 4.21 21.85
N MET A 643 35.57 3.93 20.61
CA MET A 643 36.46 2.80 20.29
C MET A 643 37.90 3.23 20.47
N VAL A 644 38.74 2.40 21.09
CA VAL A 644 40.16 2.69 21.32
C VAL A 644 40.91 2.61 19.99
N LEU A 645 41.68 3.66 19.66
CA LEU A 645 42.56 3.70 18.49
C LEU A 645 44.05 3.62 18.88
N GLY A 646 44.37 3.94 20.13
CA GLY A 646 45.72 3.96 20.67
C GLY A 646 45.77 4.58 22.07
N THR A 647 46.96 4.75 22.63
CA THR A 647 47.13 5.30 23.99
C THR A 647 46.58 6.73 24.08
N GLY A 648 45.42 6.89 24.74
CA GLY A 648 44.75 8.18 24.90
C GLY A 648 44.02 8.70 23.65
N LEU A 649 43.90 7.88 22.59
CA LEU A 649 43.23 8.23 21.34
C LEU A 649 42.02 7.31 21.10
N PHE A 650 40.89 7.92 20.77
CA PHE A 650 39.60 7.24 20.65
C PHE A 650 38.85 7.69 19.41
N LEU A 651 38.13 6.78 18.77
CA LEU A 651 37.12 7.09 17.78
C LEU A 651 35.80 7.33 18.50
N THR A 652 35.39 8.60 18.61
CA THR A 652 34.21 9.04 19.36
C THR A 652 33.07 9.43 18.40
N PRO A 653 31.84 9.65 18.92
CA PRO A 653 30.76 10.25 18.15
C PRO A 653 31.14 11.57 17.45
N THR A 654 32.12 12.30 17.98
CA THR A 654 32.60 13.56 17.41
C THR A 654 33.23 13.33 16.04
N GLU A 655 34.24 12.44 15.94
CA GLU A 655 34.94 12.15 14.68
C GLU A 655 33.98 11.52 13.66
N ILE A 656 33.12 10.60 14.10
CA ILE A 656 32.09 9.97 13.26
C ILE A 656 31.12 11.02 12.69
N GLY A 657 30.67 11.97 13.52
CA GLY A 657 29.78 13.06 13.10
C GLY A 657 30.36 13.97 12.01
N GLN A 658 31.69 14.06 11.91
CA GLN A 658 32.37 14.88 10.90
C GLN A 658 32.49 14.20 9.53
N MET A 659 32.07 12.93 9.39
CA MET A 659 32.08 12.26 8.08
C MET A 659 31.16 12.99 7.09
N ARG A 660 31.71 13.32 5.92
CA ARG A 660 31.01 14.03 4.84
C ARG A 660 29.95 13.18 4.15
N GLN A 661 30.27 11.90 3.92
CA GLN A 661 29.37 10.92 3.31
C GLN A 661 28.93 9.93 4.38
N VAL A 662 27.63 9.65 4.41
CA VAL A 662 27.01 8.78 5.41
C VAL A 662 27.01 7.34 4.87
N PRO A 663 27.55 6.35 5.62
CA PRO A 663 27.45 4.95 5.22
C PRO A 663 26.01 4.46 5.15
N GLU A 664 25.72 3.49 4.29
CA GLU A 664 24.42 2.83 4.28
C GLU A 664 24.32 1.76 5.37
N LEU A 665 25.43 1.03 5.61
CA LEU A 665 25.52 -0.04 6.61
C LEU A 665 26.75 0.14 7.50
N VAL A 666 26.55 0.12 8.81
CA VAL A 666 27.65 0.11 9.79
C VAL A 666 27.55 -1.10 10.72
N PHE A 667 28.68 -1.77 10.94
CA PHE A 667 28.80 -2.90 11.84
C PHE A 667 29.84 -2.59 12.92
N ILE A 668 29.45 -2.67 14.19
CA ILE A 668 30.25 -2.27 15.36
C ILE A 668 30.37 -3.45 16.31
N ASN A 669 31.56 -4.03 16.36
CA ASN A 669 31.92 -5.09 17.30
C ASN A 669 33.03 -4.63 18.25
N CYS A 670 32.69 -3.71 19.16
CA CYS A 670 33.66 -3.07 20.05
C CYS A 670 33.60 -3.59 21.51
N CYS A 671 32.98 -4.75 21.74
CA CYS A 671 32.65 -5.26 23.08
C CYS A 671 33.43 -6.55 23.46
N HIS A 672 34.66 -6.74 22.95
CA HIS A 672 35.44 -7.94 23.23
C HIS A 672 35.91 -8.04 24.71
N LEU A 673 36.04 -9.28 25.19
CA LEU A 673 36.36 -9.61 26.59
C LEU A 673 37.87 -9.44 26.90
N GLY A 674 38.27 -8.23 27.27
CA GLY A 674 39.47 -8.02 28.10
C GLY A 674 39.13 -8.25 29.58
N ARG A 675 39.79 -9.23 30.24
CA ARG A 675 39.75 -9.39 31.70
C ARG A 675 40.53 -8.24 32.36
N ILE A 676 39.81 -7.16 32.68
CA ILE A 676 40.28 -6.14 33.63
C ILE A 676 39.14 -5.92 34.63
N GLU A 677 39.45 -6.11 35.91
CA GLU A 677 38.52 -5.89 37.02
C GLU A 677 38.10 -4.41 37.06
N GLY A 678 36.78 -4.15 37.08
CA GLY A 678 36.24 -2.83 37.47
C GLY A 678 35.50 -1.99 36.41
N PHE A 679 34.82 -2.59 35.41
CA PHE A 679 34.00 -1.80 34.47
C PHE A 679 32.54 -2.27 34.40
N GLU A 680 31.70 -1.60 35.18
CA GLU A 680 30.24 -1.61 35.10
C GLU A 680 29.81 -0.76 33.89
N THR A 681 28.87 -1.23 33.05
CA THR A 681 28.18 -0.51 31.93
C THR A 681 28.80 -0.46 30.49
N ARG A 682 29.25 -1.60 29.94
CA ARG A 682 29.67 -1.72 28.50
C ARG A 682 28.56 -1.46 27.45
N HIS A 683 27.29 -1.67 27.77
CA HIS A 683 26.16 -1.52 26.85
C HIS A 683 25.87 -0.06 26.41
N LYS A 684 26.30 0.91 27.22
CA LYS A 684 26.08 2.34 26.94
C LYS A 684 27.07 2.91 25.92
N LEU A 685 28.20 2.24 25.68
CA LEU A 685 29.16 2.62 24.63
C LEU A 685 28.60 2.38 23.23
N ALA A 686 28.17 1.15 22.95
CA ALA A 686 27.63 0.76 21.66
C ALA A 686 26.41 1.63 21.32
N ALA A 687 25.58 1.95 22.33
CA ALA A 687 24.48 2.89 22.21
C ALA A 687 24.93 4.29 21.75
N ASN A 688 26.04 4.85 22.24
CA ASN A 688 26.47 6.20 21.87
C ASN A 688 27.02 6.31 20.42
N LEU A 689 27.86 5.36 19.99
CA LEU A 689 28.35 5.35 18.59
C LEU A 689 27.20 5.00 17.62
N ALA A 690 26.37 4.00 17.94
CA ALA A 690 25.22 3.64 17.13
C ALA A 690 24.20 4.79 17.03
N THR A 691 23.88 5.45 18.14
CA THR A 691 22.97 6.61 18.17
C THR A 691 23.50 7.71 17.26
N GLN A 692 24.78 8.05 17.32
CA GLN A 692 25.33 9.08 16.45
C GLN A 692 25.24 8.71 14.96
N LEU A 693 25.50 7.45 14.61
CA LEU A 693 25.35 6.96 13.23
C LEU A 693 23.89 6.98 12.77
N ILE A 694 22.95 6.63 13.64
CA ILE A 694 21.51 6.73 13.37
C ILE A 694 21.12 8.19 13.13
N ARG A 695 21.58 9.13 13.99
CA ARG A 695 21.35 10.57 13.83
C ARG A 695 21.94 11.14 12.53
N MET A 696 23.04 10.56 12.05
CA MET A 696 23.63 10.92 10.75
C MET A 696 22.81 10.43 9.55
N GLY A 697 21.88 9.50 9.75
CA GLY A 697 21.04 8.92 8.69
C GLY A 697 21.57 7.61 8.10
N VAL A 698 22.37 6.84 8.84
CA VAL A 698 22.74 5.48 8.43
C VAL A 698 21.50 4.59 8.35
N ARG A 699 21.34 3.84 7.26
CA ARG A 699 20.14 3.02 7.00
C ARG A 699 20.08 1.76 7.87
N ALA A 700 21.23 1.16 8.16
CA ALA A 700 21.34 0.01 9.05
C ALA A 700 22.61 0.06 9.92
N VAL A 701 22.45 -0.16 11.22
CA VAL A 701 23.53 -0.24 12.20
C VAL A 701 23.40 -1.55 12.98
N VAL A 702 24.43 -2.39 12.94
CA VAL A 702 24.55 -3.57 13.79
C VAL A 702 25.57 -3.27 14.87
N ALA A 703 25.19 -3.37 16.14
CA ALA A 703 26.09 -3.11 17.25
C ALA A 703 26.01 -4.21 18.30
N ALA A 704 27.16 -4.69 18.77
CA ALA A 704 27.22 -5.58 19.93
C ALA A 704 26.88 -4.79 21.20
N GLY A 705 25.72 -5.06 21.79
CA GLY A 705 25.21 -4.39 22.98
C GLY A 705 25.91 -4.82 24.27
N TRP A 706 26.64 -5.93 24.30
CA TRP A 706 27.42 -6.39 25.45
C TRP A 706 28.51 -7.37 25.04
N ALA A 707 29.17 -8.02 26.01
CA ALA A 707 30.26 -8.95 25.77
C ALA A 707 29.82 -10.12 24.88
N VAL A 708 30.58 -10.38 23.83
CA VAL A 708 30.34 -11.47 22.86
C VAL A 708 31.45 -12.52 22.92
N ASP A 709 31.09 -13.76 22.60
CA ASP A 709 32.08 -14.82 22.32
C ASP A 709 32.69 -14.63 20.92
N ASP A 710 34.01 -14.72 20.81
CA ASP A 710 34.75 -14.38 19.59
C ASP A 710 34.41 -15.28 18.39
N GLU A 711 34.22 -16.59 18.59
CA GLU A 711 33.88 -17.49 17.48
C GLU A 711 32.42 -17.31 17.06
N ALA A 712 31.49 -17.20 18.02
CA ALA A 712 30.09 -16.91 17.74
C ALA A 712 29.90 -15.54 17.03
N ALA A 713 30.66 -14.52 17.44
CA ALA A 713 30.64 -13.19 16.84
C ALA A 713 31.13 -13.22 15.37
N SER A 714 32.22 -13.95 15.11
CA SER A 714 32.71 -14.16 13.75
C SER A 714 31.69 -14.89 12.86
N VAL A 715 30.92 -15.83 13.40
CA VAL A 715 29.84 -16.51 12.66
C VAL A 715 28.69 -15.55 12.38
N PHE A 716 28.31 -14.69 13.34
CA PHE A 716 27.29 -13.65 13.11
C PHE A 716 27.67 -12.77 11.93
N ALA A 717 28.86 -12.15 11.99
CA ALA A 717 29.31 -11.21 10.99
C ALA A 717 29.35 -11.86 9.60
N ARG A 718 29.87 -13.09 9.51
CA ARG A 718 29.96 -13.83 8.24
C ARG A 718 28.59 -14.09 7.63
N GLU A 719 27.67 -14.69 8.39
CA GLU A 719 26.34 -15.02 7.90
C GLU A 719 25.57 -13.74 7.53
N PHE A 720 25.65 -12.71 8.39
CA PHE A 720 25.01 -11.42 8.13
C PHE A 720 25.50 -10.77 6.82
N TYR A 721 26.82 -10.66 6.61
CA TYR A 721 27.35 -10.07 5.37
C TYR A 721 27.03 -10.92 4.14
N GLN A 722 27.08 -12.25 4.23
CA GLN A 722 26.70 -13.13 3.12
C GLN A 722 25.25 -12.92 2.68
N GLN A 723 24.32 -12.80 3.63
CA GLN A 723 22.91 -12.51 3.35
C GLN A 723 22.72 -11.10 2.76
N MET A 724 23.32 -10.07 3.35
CA MET A 724 23.19 -8.70 2.85
C MET A 724 23.76 -8.52 1.45
N LEU A 725 24.89 -9.19 1.15
CA LEU A 725 25.55 -9.12 -0.16
C LEU A 725 24.88 -9.98 -1.23
N SER A 726 24.09 -11.00 -0.83
CA SER A 726 23.25 -11.78 -1.74
C SER A 726 21.89 -11.13 -2.04
N GLY A 727 21.62 -9.94 -1.47
CA GLY A 727 20.39 -9.18 -1.69
C GLY A 727 19.25 -9.51 -0.73
N ALA A 728 19.52 -10.22 0.37
CA ALA A 728 18.55 -10.38 1.44
C ALA A 728 18.25 -9.03 2.11
N MET A 729 17.03 -8.88 2.60
CA MET A 729 16.60 -7.75 3.42
C MET A 729 17.24 -7.81 4.81
N PHE A 730 17.53 -6.66 5.40
CA PHE A 730 18.25 -6.50 6.66
C PHE A 730 17.66 -7.33 7.80
N GLY A 731 16.34 -7.26 7.99
CA GLY A 731 15.68 -8.00 9.06
C GLY A 731 15.80 -9.51 8.91
N GLN A 732 15.75 -10.02 7.67
CA GLN A 732 15.95 -11.44 7.38
C GLN A 732 17.42 -11.85 7.58
N ALA A 733 18.38 -11.02 7.14
CA ALA A 733 19.80 -11.27 7.36
C ALA A 733 20.14 -11.40 8.85
N VAL A 734 19.58 -10.51 9.68
CA VAL A 734 19.73 -10.56 11.15
C VAL A 734 19.11 -11.83 11.73
N LEU A 735 17.87 -12.18 11.33
CA LEU A 735 17.20 -13.39 11.82
C LEU A 735 17.99 -14.66 11.47
N THR A 736 18.46 -14.76 10.22
CA THR A 736 19.27 -15.90 9.76
C THR A 736 20.57 -16.00 10.55
N ALA A 737 21.28 -14.89 10.76
CA ALA A 737 22.51 -14.87 11.56
C ALA A 737 22.28 -15.29 13.02
N ARG A 738 21.19 -14.81 13.66
CA ARG A 738 20.84 -15.21 15.03
C ARG A 738 20.51 -16.70 15.14
N ARG A 739 19.72 -17.25 14.20
CA ARG A 739 19.39 -18.68 14.15
C ARG A 739 20.63 -19.54 14.02
N ARG A 740 21.52 -19.16 13.10
CA ARG A 740 22.79 -19.87 12.85
C ARG A 740 23.61 -20.03 14.13
N ILE A 741 23.79 -18.93 14.87
CA ILE A 741 24.60 -18.95 16.10
C ILE A 741 23.89 -19.70 17.22
N TYR A 742 22.57 -19.51 17.37
CA TYR A 742 21.80 -20.22 18.40
C TYR A 742 21.86 -21.74 18.21
N GLU A 743 21.91 -22.21 16.95
CA GLU A 743 22.04 -23.62 16.60
C GLU A 743 23.46 -24.16 16.79
N GLU A 744 24.50 -23.39 16.43
CA GLU A 744 25.90 -23.81 16.52
C GLU A 744 26.50 -23.64 17.93
N TYR A 745 26.06 -22.63 18.69
CA TYR A 745 26.59 -22.25 20.01
C TYR A 745 25.44 -22.00 21.02
N PRO A 746 24.67 -23.02 21.42
CA PRO A 746 23.51 -22.84 22.31
C PRO A 746 23.88 -22.33 23.73
N GLU A 747 25.11 -22.59 24.17
CA GLU A 747 25.61 -22.23 25.50
C GLU A 747 26.02 -20.74 25.62
N VAL A 748 26.05 -19.98 24.52
CA VAL A 748 26.41 -18.55 24.54
C VAL A 748 25.24 -17.65 24.19
N ASN A 749 25.17 -16.48 24.81
CA ASN A 749 24.12 -15.48 24.61
C ASN A 749 24.41 -14.49 23.46
N THR A 750 25.49 -14.71 22.69
CA THR A 750 25.95 -13.83 21.61
C THR A 750 24.88 -13.57 20.54
N TRP A 751 23.99 -14.52 20.27
CA TRP A 751 22.85 -14.35 19.36
C TRP A 751 21.92 -13.19 19.78
N GLY A 752 21.79 -12.94 21.09
CA GLY A 752 20.98 -11.85 21.63
C GLY A 752 21.75 -10.53 21.74
N ALA A 753 23.08 -10.56 21.72
CA ALA A 753 23.95 -9.40 21.95
C ALA A 753 23.88 -8.35 20.83
N TYR A 754 23.59 -8.78 19.60
CA TYR A 754 23.55 -7.87 18.45
C TYR A 754 22.26 -7.06 18.41
N GLN A 755 22.36 -5.79 18.77
CA GLN A 755 21.31 -4.79 18.62
C GLN A 755 21.36 -4.25 17.18
N CYS A 756 20.32 -4.55 16.41
CA CYS A 756 20.27 -4.24 14.99
C CYS A 756 19.25 -3.13 14.75
N TYR A 757 19.72 -1.93 14.39
CA TYR A 757 18.90 -0.76 14.12
C TYR A 757 18.78 -0.53 12.62
N GLY A 758 17.57 -0.25 12.12
CA GLY A 758 17.37 0.07 10.71
C GLY A 758 15.98 -0.24 10.20
N ASP A 759 15.83 -0.12 8.89
CA ASP A 759 14.66 -0.59 8.16
C ASP A 759 14.80 -2.10 7.90
N PRO A 760 13.85 -2.95 8.34
CA PRO A 760 13.93 -4.39 8.07
C PRO A 760 13.97 -4.73 6.58
N ASP A 761 13.39 -3.90 5.71
CA ASP A 761 13.32 -4.13 4.27
C ASP A 761 14.55 -3.57 3.53
N PHE A 762 15.50 -2.97 4.25
CA PHE A 762 16.75 -2.48 3.67
C PHE A 762 17.55 -3.61 3.02
N ALA A 763 17.80 -3.51 1.72
CA ALA A 763 18.74 -4.35 1.00
C ALA A 763 20.01 -3.55 0.64
N LEU A 764 21.19 -4.13 0.90
CA LEU A 764 22.48 -3.53 0.54
C LEU A 764 22.76 -3.64 -0.97
N VAL A 765 22.11 -4.56 -1.68
CA VAL A 765 22.19 -4.68 -3.13
C VAL A 765 20.81 -4.35 -3.71
N SER A 766 20.73 -3.26 -4.49
CA SER A 766 19.50 -2.90 -5.20
C SER A 766 19.18 -3.95 -6.24
N ARG A 767 18.07 -4.65 -6.07
CA ARG A 767 17.48 -5.46 -7.13
C ARG A 767 16.81 -4.52 -8.12
N GLU A 768 17.50 -4.16 -9.19
CA GLU A 768 16.84 -3.61 -10.37
C GLU A 768 15.83 -4.66 -10.86
N GLY A 769 14.54 -4.31 -10.83
CA GLY A 769 13.51 -5.00 -11.62
C GLY A 769 13.15 -6.43 -11.26
N THR A 770 13.54 -6.96 -10.10
CA THR A 770 13.07 -8.28 -9.65
C THR A 770 12.78 -8.26 -8.16
N VAL A 771 11.51 -8.12 -7.78
CA VAL A 771 11.06 -8.72 -6.52
C VAL A 771 11.18 -10.22 -6.76
N GLU A 772 12.35 -10.81 -6.52
CA GLU A 772 12.37 -12.26 -6.30
C GLU A 772 11.52 -12.51 -5.06
N PRO A 773 10.39 -13.23 -5.17
CA PRO A 773 9.90 -13.90 -3.99
C PRO A 773 11.04 -14.82 -3.57
N THR A 774 11.47 -14.70 -2.32
CA THR A 774 12.33 -15.68 -1.65
C THR A 774 12.03 -17.05 -2.23
N SER A 775 12.97 -17.59 -3.02
CA SER A 775 12.86 -18.89 -3.68
C SER A 775 13.03 -20.02 -2.66
N GLN A 776 12.30 -19.93 -1.54
CA GLN A 776 11.84 -21.09 -0.81
C GLN A 776 10.57 -21.51 -1.51
N CYS A 777 10.68 -22.46 -2.45
CA CYS A 777 9.51 -23.10 -3.03
C CYS A 777 8.62 -23.58 -1.88
N LYS A 778 7.45 -22.95 -1.77
CA LYS A 778 6.46 -23.18 -0.71
C LYS A 778 6.21 -24.68 -0.62
N THR A 779 6.19 -25.23 0.59
CA THR A 779 5.69 -26.58 0.80
C THR A 779 4.17 -26.52 0.66
N PHE A 780 3.64 -27.24 -0.33
CA PHE A 780 2.20 -27.36 -0.54
C PHE A 780 1.63 -28.50 0.30
N TYR A 781 0.50 -28.26 0.94
CA TYR A 781 -0.21 -29.23 1.77
C TYR A 781 -1.52 -29.69 1.12
N ALA A 782 -2.03 -28.98 0.12
CA ALA A 782 -3.21 -29.38 -0.65
C ALA A 782 -3.06 -29.11 -2.16
N ALA A 783 -3.66 -29.98 -2.99
CA ALA A 783 -3.68 -29.82 -4.44
C ALA A 783 -4.33 -28.51 -4.90
N THR A 784 -5.27 -27.96 -4.14
CA THR A 784 -5.89 -26.66 -4.42
C THR A 784 -4.90 -25.50 -4.31
N GLU A 785 -3.92 -25.56 -3.39
CA GLU A 785 -2.87 -24.55 -3.28
C GLU A 785 -1.98 -24.54 -4.53
N VAL A 786 -1.64 -25.73 -5.02
CA VAL A 786 -0.87 -25.92 -6.27
C VAL A 786 -1.63 -25.35 -7.46
N VAL A 787 -2.91 -25.69 -7.60
CA VAL A 787 -3.76 -25.17 -8.68
C VAL A 787 -3.85 -23.65 -8.63
N SER A 788 -4.01 -23.06 -7.43
CA SER A 788 -4.05 -21.61 -7.24
C SER A 788 -2.71 -20.95 -7.60
N GLU A 789 -1.58 -21.50 -7.16
CA GLU A 789 -0.25 -20.96 -7.46
C GLU A 789 0.06 -21.03 -8.97
N LEU A 790 -0.23 -22.15 -9.62
CA LEU A 790 -0.04 -22.30 -11.07
C LEU A 790 -0.94 -21.36 -11.88
N ARG A 791 -2.17 -21.11 -11.41
CA ARG A 791 -3.06 -20.08 -11.99
C ARG A 791 -2.50 -18.68 -11.79
N ASN A 792 -1.95 -18.38 -10.62
CA ASN A 792 -1.30 -17.10 -10.36
C ASN A 792 -0.07 -16.90 -11.25
N ILE A 793 0.77 -17.92 -11.44
CA ILE A 793 1.90 -17.84 -12.38
C ILE A 793 1.41 -17.62 -13.81
N ALA A 794 0.34 -18.30 -14.23
CA ALA A 794 -0.29 -18.05 -15.53
C ALA A 794 -0.90 -16.63 -15.63
N SER A 795 -1.37 -16.05 -14.52
CA SER A 795 -1.80 -14.65 -14.46
C SER A 795 -0.62 -13.68 -14.49
N ASP A 796 0.51 -14.01 -13.85
CA ASP A 796 1.72 -13.19 -13.81
C ASP A 796 2.38 -13.09 -15.17
N ALA A 797 2.21 -14.11 -16.02
CA ALA A 797 2.59 -14.07 -17.44
C ALA A 797 1.99 -12.87 -18.19
N TYR A 798 0.88 -12.28 -17.70
CA TYR A 798 0.31 -11.04 -18.23
C TYR A 798 1.07 -9.77 -17.86
N SER A 799 2.05 -9.80 -16.95
CA SER A 799 2.70 -8.59 -16.44
C SER A 799 4.23 -8.59 -16.56
N VAL A 800 4.83 -9.69 -17.00
CA VAL A 800 6.28 -9.88 -17.05
C VAL A 800 6.87 -9.56 -18.43
N SER A 801 8.11 -9.11 -18.43
CA SER A 801 8.97 -8.97 -19.61
C SER A 801 9.47 -10.33 -20.13
N THR A 802 10.04 -10.35 -21.34
CA THR A 802 10.58 -11.57 -21.96
C THR A 802 11.64 -12.27 -21.09
N ASP A 803 12.49 -11.51 -20.38
CA ASP A 803 13.55 -12.07 -19.53
C ASP A 803 13.01 -12.71 -18.24
N GLU A 804 11.94 -12.14 -17.68
CA GLU A 804 11.28 -12.63 -16.47
C GLU A 804 10.49 -13.92 -16.70
N VAL A 805 10.10 -14.21 -17.95
CA VAL A 805 9.39 -15.44 -18.34
C VAL A 805 10.21 -16.68 -18.03
N GLU A 806 11.52 -16.64 -18.23
CA GLU A 806 12.41 -17.77 -17.88
C GLU A 806 12.42 -18.01 -16.36
N GLY A 807 12.31 -16.96 -15.56
CA GLY A 807 12.14 -17.05 -14.11
C GLY A 807 10.85 -17.77 -13.72
N LEU A 808 9.72 -17.40 -14.33
CA LEU A 808 8.44 -18.08 -14.12
C LEU A 808 8.47 -19.53 -14.60
N LEU A 809 9.09 -19.83 -15.74
CA LEU A 809 9.25 -21.21 -16.22
C LEU A 809 10.04 -22.07 -15.25
N LYS A 810 11.13 -21.54 -14.68
CA LYS A 810 11.88 -22.23 -13.62
C LYS A 810 11.02 -22.51 -12.39
N GLN A 811 10.16 -21.57 -12.00
CA GLN A 811 9.22 -21.77 -10.89
C GLN A 811 8.21 -22.88 -11.19
N VAL A 812 7.58 -22.89 -12.38
CA VAL A 812 6.63 -23.94 -12.77
C VAL A 812 7.31 -25.32 -12.76
N ARG A 813 8.52 -25.43 -13.32
CA ARG A 813 9.30 -26.67 -13.33
C ARG A 813 9.63 -27.15 -11.92
N LEU A 814 10.07 -26.23 -11.04
CA LEU A 814 10.38 -26.55 -9.65
C LEU A 814 9.15 -27.02 -8.86
N ILE A 815 7.98 -26.41 -9.11
CA ILE A 815 6.71 -26.88 -8.55
C ILE A 815 6.44 -28.30 -9.03
N GLU A 816 6.43 -28.52 -10.35
CA GLU A 816 6.15 -29.83 -10.97
C GLU A 816 7.05 -30.95 -10.41
N GLU A 817 8.35 -30.70 -10.30
CA GLU A 817 9.34 -31.67 -9.77
C GLU A 817 9.10 -32.08 -8.31
N ARG A 818 8.44 -31.22 -7.52
CA ARG A 818 8.18 -31.45 -6.09
C ARG A 818 6.78 -32.00 -5.81
N LEU A 819 5.91 -32.08 -6.81
CA LEU A 819 4.55 -32.59 -6.61
C LEU A 819 4.55 -34.11 -6.38
N PRO A 820 3.78 -34.61 -5.40
CA PRO A 820 3.63 -36.04 -5.20
C PRO A 820 2.84 -36.66 -6.37
N ALA A 821 3.18 -37.90 -6.73
CA ALA A 821 2.58 -38.60 -7.88
C ALA A 821 1.03 -38.60 -7.89
N PRO A 822 0.32 -38.80 -6.75
CA PRO A 822 -1.14 -38.73 -6.74
C PRO A 822 -1.72 -37.37 -7.16
N TRP A 823 -1.02 -36.27 -6.89
CA TRP A 823 -1.49 -34.94 -7.31
C TRP A 823 -1.20 -34.69 -8.79
N LEU A 824 -0.09 -35.22 -9.32
CA LEU A 824 0.20 -35.16 -10.75
C LEU A 824 -0.81 -35.97 -11.58
N GLU A 825 -1.50 -36.96 -11.02
CA GLU A 825 -2.57 -37.70 -11.69
C GLU A 825 -3.89 -36.92 -11.77
N MET A 826 -4.09 -35.91 -10.92
CA MET A 826 -5.33 -35.11 -10.89
C MET A 826 -5.48 -34.24 -12.15
N ALA A 827 -6.66 -34.31 -12.77
CA ALA A 827 -6.99 -33.52 -13.96
C ALA A 827 -6.87 -32.01 -13.73
N SER A 828 -7.28 -31.52 -12.55
CA SER A 828 -7.23 -30.12 -12.17
C SER A 828 -5.80 -29.57 -12.09
N VAL A 829 -4.87 -30.32 -11.51
CA VAL A 829 -3.43 -29.99 -11.42
C VAL A 829 -2.79 -30.00 -12.81
N ARG A 830 -3.05 -31.04 -13.61
CA ARG A 830 -2.53 -31.10 -14.99
C ARG A 830 -3.08 -29.99 -15.87
N SER A 831 -4.36 -29.64 -15.74
CA SER A 831 -4.97 -28.52 -16.45
C SER A 831 -4.31 -27.19 -16.06
N ALA A 832 -3.99 -27.00 -14.78
CA ALA A 832 -3.28 -25.82 -14.29
C ALA A 832 -1.83 -25.74 -14.80
N LEU A 833 -1.08 -26.85 -14.79
CA LEU A 833 0.26 -26.95 -15.38
C LEU A 833 0.24 -26.64 -16.88
N GLY A 834 -0.70 -27.26 -17.61
CA GLY A 834 -0.90 -27.01 -19.04
C GLY A 834 -1.18 -25.53 -19.33
N ARG A 835 -1.98 -24.88 -18.49
CA ARG A 835 -2.27 -23.44 -18.59
C ARG A 835 -1.04 -22.59 -18.31
N ALA A 836 -0.28 -22.89 -17.26
CA ALA A 836 0.92 -22.14 -16.89
C ALA A 836 1.98 -22.20 -18.00
N TYR A 837 2.38 -23.41 -18.42
CA TYR A 837 3.33 -23.58 -19.52
C TYR A 837 2.81 -22.98 -20.83
N GLY A 838 1.54 -23.19 -21.16
CA GLY A 838 0.95 -22.67 -22.40
C GLY A 838 0.85 -21.15 -22.45
N GLN A 839 0.70 -20.48 -21.31
CA GLN A 839 0.71 -19.02 -21.23
C GLN A 839 2.14 -18.45 -21.26
N LEU A 840 3.11 -19.18 -20.73
CA LEU A 840 4.55 -18.89 -20.83
C LEU A 840 5.17 -19.37 -22.15
N ASP A 841 4.35 -19.82 -23.10
CA ASP A 841 4.74 -20.16 -24.48
C ASP A 841 5.71 -21.36 -24.60
N ASP A 842 5.71 -22.26 -23.60
CA ASP A 842 6.45 -23.53 -23.58
C ASP A 842 5.54 -24.69 -24.06
N PHE A 843 5.60 -24.96 -25.38
CA PHE A 843 4.64 -25.83 -26.07
C PHE A 843 4.65 -27.29 -25.61
N GLU A 844 5.84 -27.90 -25.50
CA GLU A 844 5.97 -29.34 -25.29
C GLU A 844 5.41 -29.78 -23.91
N PRO A 845 5.81 -29.16 -22.78
CA PRO A 845 5.24 -29.46 -21.48
C PRO A 845 3.73 -29.17 -21.43
N ALA A 846 3.29 -28.03 -22.00
CA ALA A 846 1.88 -27.66 -22.00
C ALA A 846 1.01 -28.72 -22.69
N ILE A 847 1.39 -29.16 -23.88
CA ILE A 847 0.68 -30.19 -24.65
C ILE A 847 0.73 -31.54 -23.93
N ARG A 848 1.86 -31.90 -23.30
CA ARG A 848 1.99 -33.12 -22.49
C ARG A 848 0.98 -33.14 -21.35
N HIS A 849 0.86 -32.05 -20.59
CA HIS A 849 -0.09 -31.97 -19.49
C HIS A 849 -1.54 -31.99 -19.98
N TYR A 850 -1.88 -31.20 -20.99
CA TYR A 850 -3.24 -31.19 -21.54
C TYR A 850 -3.66 -32.52 -22.17
N ARG A 851 -2.76 -33.27 -22.81
CA ARG A 851 -3.06 -34.63 -23.28
C ARG A 851 -3.35 -35.58 -22.12
N ALA A 852 -2.58 -35.49 -21.04
CA ALA A 852 -2.79 -36.32 -19.87
C ALA A 852 -4.09 -35.98 -19.12
N VAL A 853 -4.60 -34.76 -19.24
CA VAL A 853 -5.95 -34.39 -18.73
C VAL A 853 -7.05 -35.22 -19.41
N LEU A 854 -6.94 -35.50 -20.71
CA LEU A 854 -7.94 -36.29 -21.45
C LEU A 854 -8.03 -37.75 -20.99
N ALA A 855 -6.99 -38.26 -20.34
CA ALA A 855 -6.91 -39.64 -19.85
C ALA A 855 -7.14 -39.76 -18.33
N ALA A 856 -7.43 -38.64 -17.64
CA ALA A 856 -7.57 -38.62 -16.19
C ALA A 856 -8.94 -39.15 -15.72
N ASP A 857 -8.95 -39.85 -14.58
CA ASP A 857 -10.15 -40.34 -13.91
C ASP A 857 -10.11 -39.95 -12.41
N PRO A 858 -10.99 -39.05 -11.92
CA PRO A 858 -12.08 -38.40 -12.65
C PRO A 858 -11.61 -37.27 -13.57
N ALA A 859 -12.36 -37.06 -14.66
CA ALA A 859 -12.14 -36.01 -15.66
C ALA A 859 -12.65 -34.62 -15.17
N ASP A 860 -12.05 -34.09 -14.10
CA ASP A 860 -12.40 -32.78 -13.53
C ASP A 860 -11.54 -31.64 -14.11
N PHE A 861 -11.92 -31.18 -15.32
CA PHE A 861 -11.23 -30.10 -16.02
C PHE A 861 -12.18 -29.30 -16.94
N PRO A 862 -11.89 -28.01 -17.22
CA PRO A 862 -12.73 -27.21 -18.10
C PRO A 862 -12.54 -27.62 -19.57
N VAL A 863 -13.61 -27.56 -20.38
CA VAL A 863 -13.57 -27.77 -21.85
C VAL A 863 -12.54 -26.86 -22.53
N LYS A 864 -12.29 -25.67 -21.96
CA LYS A 864 -11.23 -24.75 -22.38
C LYS A 864 -9.83 -25.40 -22.42
N SER A 865 -9.58 -26.43 -21.62
CA SER A 865 -8.33 -27.20 -21.67
C SER A 865 -8.15 -27.91 -23.02
N ILE A 866 -9.22 -28.43 -23.61
CA ILE A 866 -9.22 -29.08 -24.92
C ILE A 866 -9.06 -28.04 -26.04
N GLU A 867 -9.73 -26.89 -25.90
CA GLU A 867 -9.57 -25.76 -26.83
C GLU A 867 -8.11 -25.27 -26.85
N GLN A 868 -7.47 -25.13 -25.68
CA GLN A 868 -6.06 -24.74 -25.59
C GLN A 868 -5.10 -25.84 -26.06
N LEU A 869 -5.40 -27.12 -25.80
CA LEU A 869 -4.62 -28.24 -26.33
C LEU A 869 -4.55 -28.17 -27.86
N ALA A 870 -5.71 -28.07 -28.51
CA ALA A 870 -5.79 -27.99 -29.96
C ALA A 870 -5.06 -26.76 -30.51
N ASN A 871 -5.27 -25.60 -29.90
CA ASN A 871 -4.59 -24.35 -30.27
C ASN A 871 -3.06 -24.48 -30.18
N LEU A 872 -2.54 -25.00 -29.06
CA LEU A 872 -1.10 -25.16 -28.85
C LEU A 872 -0.48 -26.20 -29.78
N GLN A 873 -1.16 -27.32 -30.06
CA GLN A 873 -0.69 -28.32 -31.02
C GLN A 873 -0.53 -27.72 -32.42
N ILE A 874 -1.53 -26.97 -32.90
CA ILE A 874 -1.49 -26.32 -34.21
C ILE A 874 -0.37 -25.27 -34.25
N ARG A 875 -0.24 -24.44 -33.21
CA ARG A 875 0.84 -23.43 -33.12
C ARG A 875 2.22 -24.07 -33.14
N TRP A 876 2.43 -25.11 -32.33
CA TRP A 876 3.72 -25.80 -32.25
C TRP A 876 4.09 -26.50 -33.54
N GLY A 877 3.15 -27.23 -34.16
CA GLY A 877 3.37 -27.87 -35.46
C GLY A 877 3.71 -26.85 -36.55
N THR A 878 3.03 -25.70 -36.57
CA THR A 878 3.34 -24.62 -37.52
C THR A 878 4.73 -24.03 -37.28
N ALA A 879 5.11 -23.80 -36.02
CA ALA A 879 6.44 -23.30 -35.66
C ALA A 879 7.55 -24.28 -36.06
N LEU A 880 7.34 -25.59 -35.86
CA LEU A 880 8.30 -26.62 -36.26
C LEU A 880 8.47 -26.71 -37.78
N LEU A 881 7.40 -26.60 -38.58
CA LEU A 881 7.49 -26.59 -40.05
C LEU A 881 8.27 -25.39 -40.59
N ARG A 882 8.25 -24.27 -39.86
CA ARG A 882 8.91 -23.02 -40.26
C ARG A 882 10.33 -22.88 -39.71
N SER A 883 10.71 -23.71 -38.74
CA SER A 883 12.05 -23.74 -38.20
C SER A 883 13.01 -24.41 -39.19
N GLU A 884 14.17 -23.77 -39.42
CA GLU A 884 15.27 -24.39 -40.18
C GLU A 884 16.09 -25.38 -39.33
N ALA A 885 15.79 -25.49 -38.03
CA ALA A 885 16.49 -26.40 -37.13
C ALA A 885 16.12 -27.86 -37.45
N LYS A 886 17.14 -28.73 -37.50
CA LYS A 886 16.91 -30.18 -37.63
C LYS A 886 16.09 -30.68 -36.44
N PRO A 887 15.15 -31.62 -36.64
CA PRO A 887 14.40 -32.22 -35.53
C PRO A 887 15.37 -32.79 -34.49
N VAL A 888 15.17 -32.41 -33.22
CA VAL A 888 16.00 -32.90 -32.12
C VAL A 888 15.27 -34.06 -31.45
N GLY A 889 15.79 -35.29 -31.61
CA GLY A 889 15.24 -36.47 -30.93
C GLY A 889 13.90 -36.97 -31.47
N ASP A 890 13.05 -37.48 -30.56
CA ASP A 890 11.77 -38.17 -30.83
C ASP A 890 10.58 -37.18 -31.02
N GLN A 891 10.84 -36.03 -31.63
CA GLN A 891 9.83 -34.97 -31.80
C GLN A 891 8.66 -35.45 -32.67
N PRO A 892 7.41 -35.13 -32.31
CA PRO A 892 6.24 -35.49 -33.10
C PRO A 892 6.30 -34.82 -34.47
N LYS A 893 5.81 -35.51 -35.50
CA LYS A 893 5.77 -34.93 -36.85
C LYS A 893 4.90 -33.67 -36.83
N PRO A 894 5.38 -32.54 -37.38
CA PRO A 894 4.64 -31.29 -37.31
C PRO A 894 3.24 -31.34 -37.93
N ALA A 895 3.08 -32.09 -39.04
CA ALA A 895 1.78 -32.30 -39.68
C ALA A 895 0.78 -33.03 -38.76
N ASP A 896 1.23 -34.08 -38.07
CA ASP A 896 0.40 -34.86 -37.15
C ASP A 896 -0.14 -33.99 -36.00
N LEU A 897 0.66 -33.05 -35.49
CA LEU A 897 0.21 -32.09 -34.47
C LEU A 897 -0.90 -31.18 -34.98
N ILE A 898 -0.76 -30.65 -36.19
CA ILE A 898 -1.76 -29.75 -36.80
C ILE A 898 -3.07 -30.50 -37.05
N ASP A 899 -2.99 -31.71 -37.62
CA ASP A 899 -4.17 -32.51 -37.95
C ASP A 899 -4.92 -32.97 -36.70
N GLU A 900 -4.21 -33.36 -35.65
CA GLU A 900 -4.81 -33.72 -34.36
C GLU A 900 -5.55 -32.53 -33.73
N GLY A 901 -4.91 -31.36 -33.66
CA GLY A 901 -5.54 -30.16 -33.12
C GLY A 901 -6.77 -29.74 -33.92
N ARG A 902 -6.73 -29.83 -35.26
CA ARG A 902 -7.91 -29.55 -36.12
C ARG A 902 -9.06 -30.51 -35.84
N ARG A 903 -8.78 -31.81 -35.75
CA ARG A 903 -9.81 -32.82 -35.43
C ARG A 903 -10.47 -32.56 -34.08
N GLN A 904 -9.68 -32.14 -33.08
CA GLN A 904 -10.21 -31.76 -31.77
C GLN A 904 -11.13 -30.54 -31.85
N LEU A 905 -10.76 -29.50 -32.62
CA LEU A 905 -11.64 -28.34 -32.84
C LEU A 905 -12.92 -28.71 -33.60
N GLU A 906 -12.86 -29.62 -34.57
CA GLU A 906 -14.05 -30.13 -35.27
C GLU A 906 -15.03 -30.84 -34.31
N LEU A 907 -14.52 -31.68 -33.41
CA LEU A 907 -15.32 -32.32 -32.36
C LEU A 907 -15.93 -31.28 -31.40
N LEU A 908 -15.17 -30.25 -31.01
CA LEU A 908 -15.67 -29.17 -30.15
C LEU A 908 -16.76 -28.34 -30.83
N LEU A 909 -16.67 -28.10 -32.14
CA LEU A 909 -17.73 -27.44 -32.91
C LEU A 909 -19.01 -28.29 -33.01
N GLN A 910 -18.88 -29.62 -33.06
CA GLN A 910 -20.03 -30.53 -32.98
C GLN A 910 -20.69 -30.52 -31.59
N LEU A 911 -19.89 -30.37 -30.52
CA LEU A 911 -20.39 -30.25 -29.16
C LEU A 911 -21.14 -28.91 -28.95
N GLY A 912 -20.66 -27.84 -29.57
CA GLY A 912 -21.36 -26.56 -29.57
C GLY A 912 -20.59 -25.49 -30.32
N VAL A 913 -21.29 -24.70 -31.14
CA VAL A 913 -20.70 -23.60 -31.90
C VAL A 913 -20.59 -22.36 -31.02
N THR A 914 -19.38 -21.81 -30.90
CA THR A 914 -19.11 -20.54 -30.22
C THR A 914 -18.24 -19.64 -31.09
N VAL A 915 -18.26 -18.33 -30.85
CA VAL A 915 -17.41 -17.35 -31.54
C VAL A 915 -15.93 -17.73 -31.38
N GLU A 916 -15.52 -18.11 -30.17
CA GLU A 916 -14.15 -18.55 -29.87
C GLU A 916 -13.76 -19.80 -30.68
N ARG A 917 -14.59 -20.85 -30.71
CA ARG A 917 -14.27 -22.10 -31.43
C ARG A 917 -14.18 -21.90 -32.94
N LEU A 918 -15.09 -21.10 -33.51
CA LEU A 918 -15.02 -20.71 -34.92
C LEU A 918 -13.76 -19.90 -35.21
N SER A 919 -13.38 -19.00 -34.30
CA SER A 919 -12.17 -18.19 -34.43
C SER A 919 -10.89 -19.01 -34.29
N LEU A 920 -10.85 -20.01 -33.39
CA LEU A 920 -9.76 -20.97 -33.27
C LEU A 920 -9.62 -21.82 -34.55
N MET A 921 -10.74 -22.26 -35.13
CA MET A 921 -10.71 -22.98 -36.40
C MET A 921 -10.25 -22.09 -37.57
N GLY A 922 -10.72 -20.84 -37.62
CA GLY A 922 -10.21 -19.84 -38.57
C GLY A 922 -8.70 -19.62 -38.42
N SER A 923 -8.21 -19.55 -37.18
CA SER A 923 -6.79 -19.45 -36.85
C SER A 923 -5.99 -20.71 -37.25
N ALA A 924 -6.61 -21.89 -37.18
CA ALA A 924 -6.04 -23.14 -37.67
C ALA A 924 -5.88 -23.13 -39.19
N CYS A 925 -6.93 -22.72 -39.92
CA CYS A 925 -6.90 -22.56 -41.37
C CYS A 925 -5.88 -21.49 -41.81
N LYS A 926 -5.77 -20.39 -41.06
CA LYS A 926 -4.76 -19.34 -41.26
C LYS A 926 -3.35 -19.94 -41.25
N ARG A 927 -3.02 -20.73 -40.22
CA ARG A 927 -1.71 -21.38 -40.10
C ARG A 927 -1.48 -22.47 -41.14
N ALA A 928 -2.50 -23.25 -41.48
CA ALA A 928 -2.42 -24.21 -42.58
C ALA A 928 -2.05 -23.51 -43.90
N ALA A 929 -2.67 -22.37 -44.23
CA ALA A 929 -2.33 -21.61 -45.43
C ALA A 929 -0.87 -21.14 -45.47
N MET A 930 -0.26 -20.84 -44.31
CA MET A 930 1.16 -20.43 -44.23
C MET A 930 2.14 -21.52 -44.63
N VAL A 931 1.81 -22.79 -44.35
CA VAL A 931 2.74 -23.93 -44.48
C VAL A 931 2.38 -24.87 -45.64
N SER A 932 1.25 -24.66 -46.30
CA SER A 932 0.77 -25.47 -47.43
C SER A 932 1.38 -25.09 -48.77
N THR A 933 1.26 -26.02 -49.73
CA THR A 933 1.55 -25.83 -51.16
C THR A 933 0.53 -24.88 -51.82
N GLU A 934 0.73 -24.44 -53.07
CA GLU A 934 -0.06 -23.36 -53.69
C GLU A 934 -1.58 -23.66 -53.77
N ASP A 935 -1.98 -24.85 -54.20
CA ASP A 935 -3.40 -25.25 -54.31
C ASP A 935 -4.07 -25.44 -52.93
N GLU A 936 -3.35 -26.08 -52.01
CA GLU A 936 -3.79 -26.30 -50.63
C GLU A 936 -3.89 -24.98 -49.86
N ARG A 937 -2.97 -24.03 -50.11
CA ARG A 937 -2.94 -22.69 -49.52
C ARG A 937 -4.18 -21.89 -49.89
N ASN A 938 -4.58 -21.91 -51.16
CA ASN A 938 -5.79 -21.22 -51.61
C ASN A 938 -7.06 -21.82 -50.96
N SER A 939 -7.11 -23.15 -50.82
CA SER A 939 -8.21 -23.85 -50.16
C SER A 939 -8.27 -23.53 -48.65
N ALA A 940 -7.12 -23.52 -47.98
CA ALA A 940 -7.01 -23.17 -46.56
C ALA A 940 -7.39 -21.70 -46.31
N LEU A 941 -6.98 -20.78 -47.20
CA LEU A 941 -7.38 -19.37 -47.15
C LEU A 941 -8.91 -19.21 -47.30
N ALA A 942 -9.53 -19.95 -48.23
CA ALA A 942 -10.98 -19.93 -48.40
C ALA A 942 -11.72 -20.43 -47.14
N ALA A 943 -11.24 -21.52 -46.52
CA ALA A 943 -11.79 -22.02 -45.27
C ALA A 943 -11.62 -21.03 -44.10
N MET A 944 -10.44 -20.39 -43.99
CA MET A 944 -10.19 -19.32 -43.01
C MET A 944 -11.22 -18.19 -43.13
N ILE A 945 -11.45 -17.70 -44.36
CA ILE A 945 -12.42 -16.64 -44.65
C ILE A 945 -13.82 -17.05 -44.18
N ASP A 946 -14.23 -18.29 -44.45
CA ASP A 946 -15.55 -18.79 -44.10
C ASP A 946 -15.75 -18.90 -42.58
N TYR A 947 -14.79 -19.49 -41.85
CA TYR A 947 -14.88 -19.62 -40.39
C TYR A 947 -14.88 -18.27 -39.67
N TYR A 948 -14.03 -17.32 -40.09
CA TYR A 948 -14.03 -15.98 -39.48
C TYR A 948 -15.28 -15.17 -39.83
N ARG A 949 -15.86 -15.36 -41.03
CA ARG A 949 -17.18 -14.78 -41.37
C ARG A 949 -18.26 -15.33 -40.44
N GLN A 950 -18.33 -16.65 -40.27
CA GLN A 950 -19.30 -17.28 -39.37
C GLN A 950 -19.14 -16.80 -37.92
N ALA A 951 -17.89 -16.66 -37.44
CA ALA A 951 -17.60 -16.15 -36.11
C ALA A 951 -18.11 -14.70 -35.94
N HIS A 952 -17.84 -13.83 -36.91
CA HIS A 952 -18.31 -12.45 -36.93
C HIS A 952 -19.85 -12.35 -36.95
N GLU A 953 -20.51 -13.10 -37.84
CA GLU A 953 -21.97 -13.13 -37.96
C GLU A 953 -22.62 -13.61 -36.66
N LEU A 954 -22.04 -14.64 -36.01
CA LEU A 954 -22.51 -15.16 -34.73
C LEU A 954 -22.34 -14.11 -33.61
N ALA A 955 -21.18 -13.45 -33.52
CA ALA A 955 -20.92 -12.44 -32.50
C ALA A 955 -21.90 -11.26 -32.61
N ARG A 956 -22.16 -10.81 -33.85
CA ARG A 956 -23.12 -9.73 -34.11
C ARG A 956 -24.55 -10.12 -33.75
N LYS A 957 -24.94 -11.37 -34.05
CA LYS A 957 -26.26 -11.90 -33.67
C LYS A 957 -26.45 -11.99 -32.15
N GLN A 958 -25.39 -12.30 -31.40
CA GLN A 958 -25.43 -12.48 -29.95
C GLN A 958 -25.38 -11.16 -29.18
N THR A 959 -24.53 -10.22 -29.61
CA THR A 959 -24.22 -8.99 -28.85
C THR A 959 -24.84 -7.73 -29.43
N GLY A 960 -25.30 -7.76 -30.68
CA GLY A 960 -25.75 -6.57 -31.42
C GLY A 960 -24.61 -5.67 -31.90
N SER A 961 -23.35 -5.97 -31.56
CA SER A 961 -22.15 -5.24 -31.95
C SER A 961 -21.21 -6.11 -32.79
N VAL A 962 -20.31 -5.49 -33.55
CA VAL A 962 -19.22 -6.23 -34.21
C VAL A 962 -18.20 -6.69 -33.17
N ASP A 963 -17.57 -7.84 -33.43
CA ASP A 963 -16.39 -8.31 -32.73
C ASP A 963 -15.15 -8.03 -33.61
N PRO A 964 -14.20 -7.18 -33.16
CA PRO A 964 -13.04 -6.81 -33.95
C PRO A 964 -12.19 -7.98 -34.43
N TYR A 965 -11.94 -8.98 -33.57
CA TYR A 965 -10.98 -10.04 -33.86
C TYR A 965 -11.38 -10.93 -35.07
N PRO A 966 -12.57 -11.55 -35.10
CA PRO A 966 -12.99 -12.36 -36.25
C PRO A 966 -13.26 -11.49 -37.49
N LEU A 967 -13.77 -10.26 -37.32
CA LEU A 967 -14.04 -9.35 -38.44
C LEU A 967 -12.73 -8.97 -39.16
N LEU A 968 -11.70 -8.54 -38.43
CA LEU A 968 -10.42 -8.16 -39.04
C LEU A 968 -9.75 -9.33 -39.75
N ASN A 969 -9.71 -10.52 -39.15
CA ASN A 969 -9.14 -11.68 -39.81
C ASN A 969 -9.94 -12.09 -41.06
N TRP A 970 -11.27 -11.92 -41.06
CA TRP A 970 -12.09 -12.11 -42.26
C TRP A 970 -11.74 -11.10 -43.36
N LEU A 971 -11.63 -9.81 -43.04
CA LEU A 971 -11.28 -8.74 -43.98
C LEU A 971 -9.87 -8.93 -44.57
N VAL A 972 -8.88 -9.28 -43.74
CA VAL A 972 -7.53 -9.65 -44.19
C VAL A 972 -7.60 -10.81 -45.18
N GLY A 973 -8.35 -11.88 -44.85
CA GLY A 973 -8.48 -13.04 -45.72
C GLY A 973 -9.05 -12.68 -47.09
N LEU A 974 -10.08 -11.82 -47.13
CA LEU A 974 -10.65 -11.30 -48.38
C LEU A 974 -9.61 -10.53 -49.20
N GLN A 975 -8.84 -9.65 -48.56
CA GLN A 975 -7.83 -8.84 -49.24
C GLN A 975 -6.70 -9.70 -49.81
N LEU A 976 -6.23 -10.71 -49.07
CA LEU A 976 -5.22 -11.65 -49.56
C LEU A 976 -5.74 -12.47 -50.74
N ALA A 977 -6.99 -12.95 -50.68
CA ALA A 977 -7.59 -13.70 -51.78
C ALA A 977 -7.68 -12.86 -53.07
N ASP A 978 -8.02 -11.57 -52.95
CA ASP A 978 -8.07 -10.63 -54.08
C ASP A 978 -6.68 -10.36 -54.68
N LEU A 979 -5.67 -10.13 -53.83
CA LEU A 979 -4.28 -9.94 -54.26
C LEU A 979 -3.72 -11.18 -54.98
N ARG A 980 -4.02 -12.39 -54.49
CA ARG A 980 -3.60 -13.66 -55.11
C ARG A 980 -4.31 -13.94 -56.43
N ASN A 981 -5.61 -13.65 -56.52
CA ASN A 981 -6.39 -13.81 -57.75
C ASN A 981 -6.18 -12.69 -58.78
N LYS A 982 -5.27 -11.74 -58.53
CA LYS A 982 -5.06 -10.52 -59.34
C LYS A 982 -6.36 -9.75 -59.61
N SER A 983 -7.33 -9.87 -58.71
CA SER A 983 -8.65 -9.26 -58.80
C SER A 983 -8.70 -8.07 -57.84
N ARG A 984 -8.53 -6.84 -58.35
CA ARG A 984 -8.80 -5.61 -57.56
C ARG A 984 -10.29 -5.27 -57.54
N LYS A 985 -11.17 -6.25 -57.27
CA LYS A 985 -12.58 -5.93 -57.02
C LYS A 985 -12.70 -5.36 -55.62
N ALA A 986 -12.51 -4.05 -55.49
CA ALA A 986 -12.81 -3.33 -54.26
C ALA A 986 -14.24 -3.67 -53.82
N LYS A 987 -14.39 -4.49 -52.77
CA LYS A 987 -15.67 -4.65 -52.10
C LYS A 987 -15.97 -3.32 -51.44
N ALA A 988 -16.92 -2.57 -51.99
CA ALA A 988 -17.32 -1.24 -51.55
C ALA A 988 -17.68 -1.11 -50.04
N ALA A 989 -17.76 -2.22 -49.30
CA ALA A 989 -18.02 -2.26 -47.86
C ALA A 989 -16.77 -2.25 -46.95
N LEU A 990 -15.54 -2.36 -47.46
CA LEU A 990 -14.33 -2.45 -46.59
C LEU A 990 -14.19 -1.22 -45.67
N GLY A 991 -14.31 -0.02 -46.21
CA GLY A 991 -14.20 1.22 -45.42
C GLY A 991 -15.30 1.35 -44.35
N ALA A 992 -16.51 0.88 -44.64
CA ALA A 992 -17.61 0.88 -43.68
C ALA A 992 -17.35 -0.08 -42.51
N TRP A 993 -16.87 -1.30 -42.80
CA TRP A 993 -16.53 -2.26 -41.75
C TRP A 993 -15.34 -1.82 -40.90
N LEU A 994 -14.29 -1.27 -41.52
CA LEU A 994 -13.14 -0.75 -40.78
C LEU A 994 -13.55 0.40 -39.85
N GLY A 995 -14.41 1.31 -40.30
CA GLY A 995 -14.94 2.39 -39.47
C GLY A 995 -15.82 1.90 -38.31
N GLU A 996 -16.65 0.86 -38.53
CA GLU A 996 -17.44 0.24 -37.46
C GLU A 996 -16.55 -0.46 -36.43
N VAL A 997 -15.50 -1.17 -36.87
CA VAL A 997 -14.51 -1.82 -35.98
C VAL A 997 -13.72 -0.80 -35.18
N GLU A 998 -13.20 0.26 -35.80
CA GLU A 998 -12.45 1.31 -35.11
C GLU A 998 -13.29 1.94 -34.00
N LYS A 999 -14.55 2.26 -34.29
CA LYS A 999 -15.46 2.82 -33.28
C LYS A 999 -15.68 1.86 -32.11
N VAL A 1000 -15.98 0.59 -32.39
CA VAL A 1000 -16.17 -0.41 -31.33
C VAL A 1000 -14.88 -0.68 -30.57
N ALA A 1001 -13.73 -0.63 -31.23
CA ALA A 1001 -12.43 -0.85 -30.62
C ALA A 1001 -12.03 0.29 -29.69
N ASP A 1002 -12.22 1.54 -30.11
CA ASP A 1002 -11.97 2.71 -29.27
C ASP A 1002 -12.90 2.66 -28.04
N GLU A 1003 -14.20 2.37 -28.23
CA GLU A 1003 -15.15 2.20 -27.12
C GLU A 1003 -14.76 1.03 -26.18
N ARG A 1004 -14.19 -0.05 -26.71
CA ARG A 1004 -13.72 -1.21 -25.94
C ARG A 1004 -12.38 -0.97 -25.25
N ASP A 1005 -11.38 -0.33 -25.87
CA ASP A 1005 -10.10 -0.03 -25.23
C ASP A 1005 -10.26 1.02 -24.12
N ASP A 1006 -11.25 1.92 -24.26
CA ASP A 1006 -11.59 2.87 -23.20
C ASP A 1006 -12.31 2.23 -22.02
N ARG A 1007 -13.22 1.28 -22.28
CA ARG A 1007 -13.94 0.57 -21.23
C ARG A 1007 -13.13 -0.55 -20.65
N GLU A 1008 -12.53 -1.41 -21.45
CA GLU A 1008 -11.79 -2.60 -21.08
C GLU A 1008 -10.41 -2.56 -21.74
N PRO A 1009 -9.49 -1.73 -21.22
CA PRO A 1009 -8.13 -1.68 -21.74
C PRO A 1009 -7.54 -3.09 -21.71
N ASP A 1010 -7.20 -3.61 -22.87
CA ASP A 1010 -6.49 -4.88 -23.01
C ASP A 1010 -5.55 -4.82 -24.22
N PHE A 1011 -4.66 -5.80 -24.32
CA PHE A 1011 -3.68 -5.84 -25.42
C PHE A 1011 -4.36 -5.89 -26.80
N TRP A 1012 -5.43 -6.67 -26.94
CA TRP A 1012 -6.08 -6.92 -28.21
C TRP A 1012 -6.90 -5.72 -28.67
N ASN A 1013 -7.65 -5.08 -27.77
CA ASN A 1013 -8.39 -3.85 -28.02
C ASN A 1013 -7.45 -2.73 -28.44
N GLY A 1014 -6.29 -2.58 -27.78
CA GLY A 1014 -5.27 -1.60 -28.15
C GLY A 1014 -4.66 -1.85 -29.55
N VAL A 1015 -4.50 -3.11 -29.97
CA VAL A 1015 -3.91 -3.48 -31.27
C VAL A 1015 -4.87 -3.27 -32.44
N VAL A 1016 -6.19 -3.38 -32.21
CA VAL A 1016 -7.20 -3.34 -33.28
C VAL A 1016 -7.09 -2.11 -34.18
N ARG A 1017 -6.82 -0.93 -33.62
CA ARG A 1017 -6.67 0.31 -34.41
C ARG A 1017 -5.49 0.23 -35.38
N THR A 1018 -4.36 -0.31 -34.91
CA THR A 1018 -3.17 -0.54 -35.74
C THR A 1018 -3.45 -1.58 -36.82
N GLU A 1019 -4.22 -2.63 -36.50
CA GLU A 1019 -4.66 -3.63 -37.49
C GLU A 1019 -5.61 -3.03 -38.54
N CYS A 1020 -6.53 -2.15 -38.14
CA CYS A 1020 -7.39 -1.43 -39.07
C CYS A 1020 -6.57 -0.56 -40.04
N LEU A 1021 -5.54 0.15 -39.54
CA LEU A 1021 -4.61 0.91 -40.37
C LEU A 1021 -3.86 0.00 -41.35
N LEU A 1022 -3.31 -1.12 -40.84
CA LEU A 1022 -2.62 -2.11 -41.66
C LEU A 1022 -3.52 -2.62 -42.80
N VAL A 1023 -4.75 -3.03 -42.51
CA VAL A 1023 -5.71 -3.54 -43.51
C VAL A 1023 -6.13 -2.46 -44.51
N ARG A 1024 -6.35 -1.23 -44.03
CA ARG A 1024 -6.71 -0.07 -44.89
C ARG A 1024 -5.65 0.20 -45.93
N HIS A 1025 -4.39 0.31 -45.51
CA HIS A 1025 -3.28 0.65 -46.40
C HIS A 1025 -2.79 -0.55 -47.22
N LEU A 1026 -2.99 -1.77 -46.73
CA LEU A 1026 -2.84 -2.98 -47.54
C LEU A 1026 -3.85 -3.01 -48.71
N ALA A 1027 -5.09 -2.55 -48.47
CA ALA A 1027 -6.13 -2.50 -49.49
C ALA A 1027 -5.95 -1.35 -50.50
N ALA A 1028 -5.52 -0.18 -50.02
CA ALA A 1028 -5.22 0.97 -50.88
C ALA A 1028 -3.94 0.79 -51.71
N GLY A 1029 -2.99 -0.02 -51.22
CA GLY A 1029 -1.71 -0.28 -51.89
C GLY A 1029 -0.65 0.80 -51.62
N ASP A 1030 -0.81 1.57 -50.54
CA ASP A 1030 0.06 2.68 -50.10
C ASP A 1030 0.74 2.38 -48.75
N LEU A 1031 0.80 1.10 -48.33
CA LEU A 1031 1.37 0.65 -47.06
C LEU A 1031 2.78 1.21 -46.76
N ALA A 1032 3.61 1.42 -47.79
CA ALA A 1032 4.96 1.95 -47.64
C ALA A 1032 5.00 3.37 -47.03
N ASP A 1033 3.98 4.19 -47.33
CA ASP A 1033 3.87 5.58 -46.90
C ASP A 1033 3.45 5.68 -45.42
N HIS A 1034 2.75 4.66 -44.92
CA HIS A 1034 2.22 4.57 -43.55
C HIS A 1034 3.00 3.61 -42.64
N ARG A 1035 4.17 3.14 -43.07
CA ARG A 1035 4.96 2.15 -42.32
C ARG A 1035 5.29 2.58 -40.88
N GLN A 1036 5.67 3.85 -40.69
CA GLN A 1036 6.10 4.36 -39.38
C GLN A 1036 4.91 4.47 -38.44
N GLU A 1037 3.76 4.92 -38.94
CA GLU A 1037 2.52 5.01 -38.17
C GLU A 1037 2.08 3.63 -37.64
N ILE A 1038 2.22 2.57 -38.46
CA ILE A 1038 1.91 1.19 -38.05
C ILE A 1038 2.90 0.67 -37.00
N ILE A 1039 4.20 0.93 -37.17
CA ILE A 1039 5.25 0.54 -36.22
C ILE A 1039 5.01 1.23 -34.87
N ASP A 1040 4.79 2.54 -34.89
CA ASP A 1040 4.52 3.34 -33.69
C ASP A 1040 3.23 2.88 -33.00
N GLY A 1041 2.21 2.49 -33.78
CA GLY A 1041 0.96 1.90 -33.28
C GLY A 1041 1.19 0.61 -32.49
N TYR A 1042 1.94 -0.36 -33.02
CA TYR A 1042 2.26 -1.60 -32.28
C TYR A 1042 3.14 -1.33 -31.06
N LEU A 1043 4.21 -0.54 -31.20
CA LEU A 1043 5.12 -0.23 -30.10
C LEU A 1043 4.42 0.54 -28.97
N GLY A 1044 3.44 1.38 -29.30
CA GLY A 1044 2.61 2.08 -28.32
C GLY A 1044 1.83 1.12 -27.42
N VAL A 1045 1.26 0.05 -27.98
CA VAL A 1045 0.58 -0.98 -27.19
C VAL A 1045 1.58 -1.82 -26.39
N PHE A 1046 2.73 -2.15 -26.97
CA PHE A 1046 3.75 -2.97 -26.30
C PHE A 1046 4.30 -2.29 -25.03
N ARG A 1047 4.40 -0.95 -25.01
CA ARG A 1047 4.80 -0.17 -23.82
C ARG A 1047 3.81 -0.27 -22.66
N ARG A 1048 2.51 -0.54 -22.92
CA ARG A 1048 1.52 -0.85 -21.87
C ARG A 1048 1.79 -2.21 -21.20
N GLY A 1049 2.65 -3.02 -21.83
CA GLY A 1049 2.98 -4.40 -21.47
C GLY A 1049 2.32 -5.38 -22.43
N ALA A 1050 3.05 -6.40 -22.88
CA ALA A 1050 2.54 -7.46 -23.75
C ALA A 1050 3.17 -8.80 -23.35
N THR A 1051 2.35 -9.85 -23.30
CA THR A 1051 2.87 -11.20 -23.02
C THR A 1051 3.69 -11.73 -24.19
N PRO A 1052 4.64 -12.65 -23.98
CA PRO A 1052 5.36 -13.30 -25.08
C PRO A 1052 4.40 -13.94 -26.09
N LYS A 1053 3.30 -14.52 -25.60
CA LYS A 1053 2.24 -15.12 -26.41
C LYS A 1053 1.52 -14.10 -27.31
N GLU A 1054 1.18 -12.93 -26.76
CA GLU A 1054 0.57 -11.81 -27.48
C GLU A 1054 1.52 -11.25 -28.55
N LEU A 1055 2.77 -10.96 -28.16
CA LEU A 1055 3.82 -10.50 -29.07
C LEU A 1055 4.04 -11.48 -30.22
N ARG A 1056 4.21 -12.78 -29.91
CA ARG A 1056 4.35 -13.82 -30.93
C ARG A 1056 3.15 -13.84 -31.87
N SER A 1057 1.94 -13.62 -31.37
CA SER A 1057 0.73 -13.66 -32.19
C SER A 1057 0.65 -12.50 -33.18
N VAL A 1058 1.11 -11.29 -32.81
CA VAL A 1058 1.26 -10.15 -33.75
C VAL A 1058 2.33 -10.45 -34.79
N VAL A 1059 3.48 -10.98 -34.37
CA VAL A 1059 4.56 -11.37 -35.29
C VAL A 1059 4.10 -12.45 -36.26
N GLU A 1060 3.46 -13.53 -35.78
CA GLU A 1060 2.86 -14.59 -36.60
C GLU A 1060 1.84 -14.02 -37.59
N HIS A 1061 1.10 -12.96 -37.21
CA HIS A 1061 0.15 -12.33 -38.12
C HIS A 1061 0.84 -11.66 -39.30
N LEU A 1062 1.90 -10.88 -39.07
CA LEU A 1062 2.69 -10.26 -40.14
C LEU A 1062 3.36 -11.31 -41.02
N GLU A 1063 3.87 -12.38 -40.43
CA GLU A 1063 4.46 -13.50 -41.16
C GLU A 1063 3.44 -14.23 -42.04
N PHE A 1064 2.19 -14.35 -41.59
CA PHE A 1064 1.10 -14.87 -42.40
C PHE A 1064 0.87 -14.01 -43.65
N LEU A 1065 0.83 -12.67 -43.49
CA LEU A 1065 0.69 -11.76 -44.64
C LEU A 1065 1.87 -11.93 -45.61
N ILE A 1066 3.10 -11.97 -45.09
CA ILE A 1066 4.32 -12.15 -45.91
C ILE A 1066 4.29 -13.49 -46.66
N ALA A 1067 3.86 -14.58 -46.01
CA ALA A 1067 3.83 -15.92 -46.59
C ALA A 1067 2.81 -16.07 -47.73
N LEU A 1068 1.67 -15.35 -47.67
CA LEU A 1068 0.60 -15.46 -48.66
C LEU A 1068 0.73 -14.49 -49.84
N LEU A 1069 1.66 -13.54 -49.78
CA LEU A 1069 2.00 -12.66 -50.90
C LEU A 1069 3.06 -13.34 -51.78
N ASP A 1070 2.66 -13.89 -52.94
CA ASP A 1070 3.55 -14.61 -53.86
C ASP A 1070 3.64 -13.89 -55.23
N GLY A 1071 4.84 -13.83 -55.80
CA GLY A 1071 5.13 -13.27 -57.14
C GLY A 1071 5.85 -11.91 -57.14
N GLU A 1072 6.59 -11.62 -58.23
CA GLU A 1072 7.44 -10.42 -58.35
C GLU A 1072 6.69 -9.09 -58.11
N ALA A 1073 5.44 -8.99 -58.56
CA ALA A 1073 4.62 -7.78 -58.41
C ALA A 1073 4.28 -7.44 -56.94
N GLN A 1074 4.41 -8.40 -56.01
CA GLN A 1074 4.10 -8.22 -54.59
C GLN A 1074 5.38 -8.07 -53.74
N GLN A 1075 6.57 -8.12 -54.36
CA GLN A 1075 7.86 -8.03 -53.66
C GLN A 1075 8.04 -6.74 -52.85
N PRO A 1076 7.67 -5.54 -53.35
CA PRO A 1076 7.79 -4.31 -52.56
C PRO A 1076 6.97 -4.35 -51.27
N LEU A 1077 5.75 -4.91 -51.34
CA LEU A 1077 4.84 -5.05 -50.20
C LEU A 1077 5.38 -6.03 -49.15
N ARG A 1078 5.99 -7.15 -49.59
CA ARG A 1078 6.68 -8.09 -48.69
C ARG A 1078 7.85 -7.43 -47.95
N SER A 1079 8.61 -6.56 -48.62
CA SER A 1079 9.72 -5.82 -48.00
C SER A 1079 9.21 -4.93 -46.86
N VAL A 1080 8.18 -4.13 -47.12
CA VAL A 1080 7.59 -3.24 -46.11
C VAL A 1080 7.07 -4.02 -44.91
N LEU A 1081 6.33 -5.11 -45.13
CA LEU A 1081 5.84 -5.95 -44.03
C LEU A 1081 6.97 -6.61 -43.22
N SER A 1082 8.06 -7.00 -43.89
CA SER A 1082 9.24 -7.56 -43.22
C SER A 1082 9.95 -6.52 -42.36
N GLU A 1083 10.07 -5.28 -42.87
CA GLU A 1083 10.62 -4.16 -42.11
C GLU A 1083 9.78 -3.83 -40.89
N VAL A 1084 8.44 -3.78 -41.02
CA VAL A 1084 7.52 -3.57 -39.89
C VAL A 1084 7.73 -4.66 -38.84
N ARG A 1085 7.74 -5.94 -39.24
CA ARG A 1085 7.97 -7.08 -38.35
C ARG A 1085 9.31 -6.96 -37.62
N ASP A 1086 10.39 -6.67 -38.33
CA ASP A 1086 11.74 -6.65 -37.74
C ASP A 1086 11.90 -5.48 -36.78
N GLN A 1087 11.30 -4.32 -37.08
CA GLN A 1087 11.34 -3.15 -36.19
C GLN A 1087 10.49 -3.30 -34.93
N ILE A 1088 9.35 -4.00 -34.97
CA ILE A 1088 8.57 -4.25 -33.74
C ILE A 1088 9.19 -5.35 -32.86
N VAL A 1089 10.06 -6.20 -33.43
CA VAL A 1089 10.81 -7.24 -32.69
C VAL A 1089 12.11 -6.68 -32.09
N SER A 1090 12.75 -5.69 -32.71
CA SER A 1090 14.05 -5.16 -32.26
C SER A 1090 14.08 -4.63 -30.81
N PRO A 1091 13.05 -3.92 -30.29
CA PRO A 1091 13.03 -3.44 -28.90
C PRO A 1091 12.79 -4.55 -27.87
N LEU A 1092 12.49 -5.77 -28.31
CA LEU A 1092 12.21 -6.95 -27.47
C LEU A 1092 13.44 -7.87 -27.31
N LYS A 1093 14.55 -7.54 -27.99
CA LYS A 1093 15.87 -8.17 -27.86
C LYS A 1093 16.82 -7.21 -27.16
#